data_AF-A0AAD5V5X9-F1
#
_entry.id   AF-A0AAD5V5X9-F1
#
_cell.length_a   1.000
_cell.length_b   1.000
_cell.length_c   1.000
_cell.angle_alpha   90.00
_cell.angle_beta   90.00
_cell.angle_gamma   90.00
#
_symmetry.space_group_name_H-M   'P 1'
#
loop_
_entity.id
_entity.type
_entity.pdbx_description
1 polymer ?
#
loop_
_entity_poly.entity_id
_entity_poly.type
_entity_poly.pdbx_seq_one_letter_code
_entity_poly.pdbx_strand_id
1 'polypeptide(L)'
;MAGFPSYTFHSQLQTFCNWGGLEASRVESFEERPQVSDRSVMAPLVYAYPPEYNKTGSWFLGPKAENHAVLEEQFRKIVAYFKHGRESYCPDDPGFITEQIIGSAEYRQSIDRLDEVVEYMSILLAHHVVPFSSPRYAAHVIPDSNLPATVGYLLGLLYNQNNVTPEASPLTGVIEYIVGQDICHMLGFKTNADKLNDERPDEPVAWGHITCDGSVANYEGVWMARSMKYYPLSLYLAITQGDLKFVGPEFTVLPTGKDRREKPFTECTPWELLNLKSDVILDLPDRLSAMYDISSDFLSSAVDPWLAQAKGMEGLHKEFGIKNPPKYFVCLTKHYSLKKAASVLGIGVDNLIDISIDEHARMDPKDLEEKLTKCIQEKTAIFGVLAIIGSTEHSAVDPLTEVLTIRQRLQNDHGVSFLVHCDAAWGGYFTSILRPVPDGWVGQRPNEQELLQPLLPYVIEQLRNLHLADSITVDSHKSGYCPYPAGGLCYRDERMRLLIAVTSPYINTTGNGVESMGTYGLEGSKPGASPLAVWTANVVIGLHQGGYGRILSEAIMTGVRYYSMWLTMQSDKFVSIPLNQFEVPQGQETREALDRVYKSITTRPYQELITDRKAMALVKGMGADLMINTFACNFYLADGTLNTDPAEANYLNDRIYERLSLRRITDNMNLVPFILVGTIWTQEEYKDCLTKFKTRLGLRLDDSDLHTFSSVAMSPFVTDNFADEMGNTFKVVAEEEVERCRGRITPQPVYHDFLLHGTDQVFLVYLPMFNVGSHRQQIILTGELDAATMAAYTDARASDPSAHFTVHTVTPLKLDDLVSSASLQVNLVKGLPLGYGATELNLASDVTLSNVKIIKNHSLSPSYLPLAYPEQMPFYLFGSGTQVHIEHVLLKDQNVQLAGSQVQLSVSPRLTPTQLSKGLVAILTNRYERAMQPSSELHKPEFFVTGAASHVTIYEDPFAHSTDPKIDMRDFIDRVTAQPQIAAGTLTLGPEVYNDATHLNQDILSPVSIRVAPDADTHAVLKSVKAAVKKPDVWLSDDVKGALHAKVPALLHDRTADQHTKVHVSRFALQKPHDRCSRVAAVRDEWMRAVESVGRYRY
;
A
#
# COMPACT_ATOMS: atom_id res chain seq x y z
N MET A 1 59.56 6.07 16.02
CA MET A 1 60.75 5.42 15.43
C MET A 1 60.55 5.36 13.91
N ALA A 2 61.65 5.54 13.17
CA ALA A 2 61.72 6.01 11.79
C ALA A 2 61.58 4.92 10.70
N GLY A 3 61.21 5.32 9.47
CA GLY A 3 61.40 4.53 8.24
C GLY A 3 60.42 4.84 7.09
N PHE A 4 60.82 5.74 6.17
CA PHE A 4 60.18 6.26 4.93
C PHE A 4 59.87 5.22 3.80
N PRO A 5 59.29 5.57 2.60
CA PRO A 5 58.89 6.91 2.09
C PRO A 5 57.52 7.06 1.38
N SER A 6 57.10 8.33 1.34
CA SER A 6 56.13 9.01 0.47
C SER A 6 56.53 9.07 -1.01
N TYR A 7 55.56 8.99 -1.93
CA TYR A 7 55.69 9.48 -3.30
C TYR A 7 54.54 10.42 -3.67
N THR A 8 54.87 11.69 -3.84
CA THR A 8 54.11 12.74 -4.52
C THR A 8 54.54 12.84 -5.99
N PHE A 9 53.62 13.04 -6.91
CA PHE A 9 53.93 13.61 -8.23
C PHE A 9 52.86 14.64 -8.64
N HIS A 10 53.32 15.85 -8.94
CA HIS A 10 52.56 16.92 -9.57
C HIS A 10 53.40 17.58 -10.66
N SER A 11 52.70 17.96 -11.73
CA SER A 11 53.06 18.87 -12.84
C SER A 11 53.99 18.37 -13.96
N GLN A 12 53.45 18.36 -15.18
CA GLN A 12 53.85 19.29 -16.25
C GLN A 12 52.69 19.49 -17.25
N LEU A 13 52.54 20.73 -17.71
CA LEU A 13 51.43 21.34 -18.45
C LEU A 13 51.98 21.89 -19.78
N GLN A 14 51.08 22.12 -20.74
CA GLN A 14 51.23 22.82 -22.05
C GLN A 14 51.83 21.97 -23.20
N THR A 15 51.30 21.94 -24.43
CA THR A 15 50.81 23.05 -25.29
C THR A 15 50.03 22.48 -26.50
N PHE A 16 48.91 23.10 -26.91
CA PHE A 16 48.58 23.58 -28.28
C PHE A 16 47.06 23.74 -28.52
N CYS A 17 46.61 25.00 -28.51
CA CYS A 17 45.42 25.48 -29.25
C CYS A 17 45.79 25.70 -30.71
N ASN A 18 44.88 25.43 -31.67
CA ASN A 18 44.39 26.42 -32.65
C ASN A 18 43.55 25.84 -33.82
N TRP A 19 42.63 26.70 -34.31
CA TRP A 19 41.77 26.68 -35.52
C TRP A 19 40.38 26.02 -35.35
N GLY A 20 39.23 26.65 -35.63
CA GLY A 20 38.90 27.95 -36.23
C GLY A 20 38.11 27.78 -37.54
N GLY A 21 36.84 28.22 -37.57
CA GLY A 21 36.17 28.73 -38.79
C GLY A 21 34.89 28.04 -39.29
N LEU A 22 33.77 28.79 -39.20
CA LEU A 22 32.71 29.03 -40.23
C LEU A 22 32.01 27.80 -40.86
N GLU A 23 30.69 27.68 -41.01
CA GLU A 23 29.68 28.63 -41.49
C GLU A 23 28.33 27.89 -41.61
N ALA A 24 27.22 28.60 -41.40
CA ALA A 24 25.87 28.12 -41.66
C ALA A 24 25.47 28.42 -43.11
N SER A 25 24.81 27.48 -43.80
CA SER A 25 24.02 27.83 -44.99
C SER A 25 22.77 26.96 -45.18
N ARG A 26 21.67 27.70 -45.38
CA ARG A 26 20.31 27.42 -45.87
C ARG A 26 20.12 26.18 -46.76
N VAL A 27 18.97 25.52 -46.57
CA VAL A 27 18.15 25.03 -47.71
C VAL A 27 16.68 25.38 -47.47
N GLU A 28 16.07 25.88 -48.54
CA GLU A 28 14.78 26.52 -48.67
C GLU A 28 13.58 25.56 -48.67
N SER A 29 12.44 26.18 -48.42
CA SER A 29 11.03 25.77 -48.50
C SER A 29 10.60 25.00 -49.76
N PHE A 30 9.66 24.07 -49.58
CA PHE A 30 8.61 23.76 -50.56
C PHE A 30 7.26 23.59 -49.85
N GLU A 31 6.26 24.37 -50.29
CA GLU A 31 4.87 24.39 -49.85
C GLU A 31 3.96 23.49 -50.73
N GLU A 32 2.95 22.88 -50.08
CA GLU A 32 1.55 22.61 -50.51
C GLU A 32 1.25 21.53 -51.59
N ARG A 33 0.35 20.51 -51.48
CA ARG A 33 -0.97 20.21 -50.80
C ARG A 33 -1.37 18.71 -51.08
N PRO A 34 -2.56 18.12 -50.73
CA PRO A 34 -3.25 17.92 -49.44
C PRO A 34 -3.84 16.47 -49.19
N GLN A 35 -4.18 16.14 -47.92
CA GLN A 35 -5.13 15.09 -47.39
C GLN A 35 -4.79 13.59 -47.59
N VAL A 36 -4.88 12.67 -46.61
CA VAL A 36 -5.94 12.38 -45.61
C VAL A 36 -5.34 11.84 -44.29
N SER A 37 -6.06 12.13 -43.21
CA SER A 37 -5.75 12.06 -41.78
C SER A 37 -5.77 10.67 -41.11
N ASP A 38 -5.08 10.63 -39.96
CA ASP A 38 -5.51 10.02 -38.68
C ASP A 38 -4.83 8.72 -38.21
N ARG A 39 -3.55 8.83 -37.81
CA ARG A 39 -2.96 8.18 -36.63
C ARG A 39 -1.83 9.06 -36.10
N SER A 40 -1.98 9.63 -34.91
CA SER A 40 -0.96 10.41 -34.23
C SER A 40 0.24 9.54 -33.85
N VAL A 41 1.21 9.43 -34.76
CA VAL A 41 2.58 9.10 -34.38
C VAL A 41 3.09 10.31 -33.59
N MET A 42 3.12 10.19 -32.26
CA MET A 42 3.71 11.22 -31.41
C MET A 42 5.16 11.47 -31.86
N ALA A 43 5.43 12.68 -32.32
CA ALA A 43 6.80 13.15 -32.49
C ALA A 43 7.51 13.05 -31.12
N PRO A 44 8.80 12.67 -31.07
CA PRO A 44 9.55 12.72 -29.83
C PRO A 44 9.51 14.14 -29.28
N LEU A 45 8.93 14.30 -28.08
CA LEU A 45 8.95 15.56 -27.36
C LEU A 45 10.41 15.87 -26.99
N VAL A 46 10.96 16.91 -27.62
CA VAL A 46 12.29 17.43 -27.26
C VAL A 46 12.07 18.41 -26.11
N TYR A 47 12.27 17.93 -24.88
CA TYR A 47 12.19 18.75 -23.68
C TYR A 47 13.52 19.51 -23.50
N ALA A 48 13.46 20.84 -23.45
CA ALA A 48 14.62 21.67 -23.14
C ALA A 48 14.87 21.66 -21.61
N TYR A 49 15.88 20.93 -21.17
CA TYR A 49 16.34 20.96 -19.78
C TYR A 49 17.50 21.95 -19.63
N PRO A 50 17.62 22.68 -18.50
CA PRO A 50 18.80 23.48 -18.22
C PRO A 50 20.05 22.60 -18.06
N PRO A 51 21.27 23.14 -18.25
CA PRO A 51 22.53 22.40 -18.11
C PRO A 51 22.73 21.67 -16.76
N GLU A 52 21.94 22.02 -15.74
CA GLU A 52 22.05 21.52 -14.38
C GLU A 52 21.19 20.27 -14.12
N TYR A 53 20.09 20.08 -14.87
CA TYR A 53 19.31 18.82 -14.89
C TYR A 53 20.14 17.64 -15.41
N ASN A 54 21.20 17.94 -16.16
CA ASN A 54 22.15 16.95 -16.66
C ASN A 54 22.77 16.12 -15.53
N LYS A 55 22.93 16.70 -14.32
CA LYS A 55 23.50 15.98 -13.18
C LYS A 55 22.52 14.95 -12.62
N THR A 56 21.28 15.35 -12.31
CA THR A 56 20.22 14.41 -11.90
C THR A 56 20.00 13.36 -12.99
N GLY A 57 19.88 13.77 -14.25
CA GLY A 57 19.72 12.86 -15.39
C GLY A 57 20.84 11.84 -15.52
N SER A 58 22.08 12.15 -15.12
CA SER A 58 23.21 11.21 -15.17
C SER A 58 23.19 10.13 -14.07
N TRP A 59 22.37 10.29 -13.03
CA TRP A 59 22.30 9.37 -11.89
C TRP A 59 21.23 8.29 -12.03
N PHE A 60 20.46 8.28 -13.11
CA PHE A 60 19.42 7.29 -13.37
C PHE A 60 19.64 6.63 -14.73
N LEU A 61 19.07 5.43 -14.92
CA LEU A 61 19.02 4.82 -16.25
C LEU A 61 18.13 5.65 -17.18
N GLY A 62 17.04 6.20 -16.61
CA GLY A 62 16.12 7.13 -17.24
C GLY A 62 14.80 6.46 -17.67
N PRO A 63 13.70 7.23 -17.78
CA PRO A 63 12.37 6.70 -18.11
C PRO A 63 12.29 5.89 -19.42
N LYS A 64 13.21 6.13 -20.36
CA LYS A 64 13.32 5.43 -21.65
C LYS A 64 14.68 4.74 -21.81
N ALA A 65 15.38 4.50 -20.72
CA ALA A 65 16.74 3.95 -20.71
C ALA A 65 17.73 4.77 -21.55
N GLU A 66 17.63 6.10 -21.45
CA GLU A 66 18.47 7.07 -22.14
C GLU A 66 19.97 6.83 -21.86
N ASN A 67 20.30 6.31 -20.67
CA ASN A 67 21.68 6.02 -20.23
C ASN A 67 22.08 4.54 -20.34
N HIS A 68 21.38 3.71 -21.15
CA HIS A 68 21.69 2.26 -21.25
C HIS A 68 23.16 1.97 -21.63
N ALA A 69 23.75 2.76 -22.54
CA ALA A 69 25.14 2.60 -22.94
C ALA A 69 26.13 2.77 -21.76
N VAL A 70 25.79 3.62 -20.77
CA VAL A 70 26.59 3.76 -19.55
C VAL A 70 26.52 2.48 -18.73
N LEU A 71 25.32 1.92 -18.54
CA LEU A 71 25.14 0.67 -17.79
C LEU A 71 25.88 -0.50 -18.44
N GLU A 72 25.77 -0.66 -19.76
CA GLU A 72 26.49 -1.68 -20.53
C GLU A 72 28.01 -1.58 -20.32
N GLU A 73 28.56 -0.37 -20.40
CA GLU A 73 29.98 -0.12 -20.20
C GLU A 73 30.43 -0.41 -18.76
N GLN A 74 29.63 -0.06 -17.75
CA GLN A 74 29.95 -0.41 -16.36
C GLN A 74 29.93 -1.93 -16.14
N PHE A 75 28.94 -2.63 -16.69
CA PHE A 75 28.87 -4.09 -16.58
C PHE A 75 30.09 -4.76 -17.24
N ARG A 76 30.49 -4.28 -18.42
CA ARG A 76 31.71 -4.74 -19.10
C ARG A 76 32.96 -4.56 -18.23
N LYS A 77 33.12 -3.41 -17.55
CA LYS A 77 34.23 -3.16 -16.62
C LYS A 77 34.19 -4.10 -15.43
N ILE A 78 33.02 -4.28 -14.81
CA ILE A 78 32.83 -5.17 -13.66
C ILE A 78 33.28 -6.59 -14.02
N VAL A 79 32.81 -7.13 -15.15
CA VAL A 79 33.20 -8.48 -15.61
C VAL A 79 34.70 -8.57 -15.89
N ALA A 80 35.30 -7.54 -16.51
CA ALA A 80 36.74 -7.53 -16.79
C ALA A 80 37.60 -7.55 -15.52
N TYR A 81 37.26 -6.73 -14.52
CA TYR A 81 37.99 -6.70 -13.24
C TYR A 81 37.72 -7.94 -12.40
N PHE A 82 36.51 -8.49 -12.43
CA PHE A 82 36.20 -9.76 -11.77
C PHE A 82 37.03 -10.92 -12.33
N LYS A 83 37.14 -11.00 -13.66
CA LYS A 83 38.02 -11.96 -14.35
C LYS A 83 39.47 -11.77 -13.90
N HIS A 84 39.99 -10.54 -13.96
CA HIS A 84 41.36 -10.23 -13.57
C HIS A 84 41.65 -10.61 -12.11
N GLY A 85 40.70 -10.36 -11.20
CA GLY A 85 40.82 -10.74 -9.79
C GLY A 85 40.94 -12.25 -9.58
N ARG A 86 40.17 -13.05 -10.32
CA ARG A 86 40.27 -14.52 -10.28
C ARG A 86 41.59 -15.03 -10.86
N GLU A 87 42.06 -14.47 -11.97
CA GLU A 87 43.34 -14.85 -12.60
C GLU A 87 44.56 -14.45 -11.75
N SER A 88 44.43 -13.41 -10.91
CA SER A 88 45.52 -12.93 -10.05
C SER A 88 45.65 -13.71 -8.74
N TYR A 89 44.63 -14.47 -8.34
CA TYR A 89 44.64 -15.29 -7.13
C TYR A 89 45.19 -16.68 -7.44
N CYS A 90 46.32 -17.05 -6.83
CA CYS A 90 47.04 -18.30 -7.14
C CYS A 90 47.26 -18.48 -8.66
N PRO A 91 48.00 -17.57 -9.32
CA PRO A 91 48.06 -17.47 -10.79
C PRO A 91 48.63 -18.72 -11.49
N ASP A 92 49.31 -19.60 -10.75
CA ASP A 92 49.86 -20.85 -11.27
C ASP A 92 48.84 -22.01 -11.29
N ASP A 93 47.65 -21.84 -10.71
CA ASP A 93 46.59 -22.85 -10.75
C ASP A 93 46.07 -23.02 -12.19
N PRO A 94 45.82 -24.26 -12.65
CA PRO A 94 45.29 -24.49 -13.99
C PRO A 94 43.82 -24.04 -14.09
N GLY A 95 43.40 -23.65 -15.30
CA GLY A 95 41.98 -23.46 -15.59
C GLY A 95 41.21 -24.77 -15.46
N PHE A 96 40.22 -24.81 -14.56
CA PHE A 96 39.40 -26.02 -14.32
C PHE A 96 38.29 -26.23 -15.35
N ILE A 97 37.86 -25.15 -16.02
CA ILE A 97 36.92 -25.19 -17.16
C ILE A 97 37.76 -25.02 -18.43
N THR A 98 38.05 -26.13 -19.10
CA THR A 98 38.96 -26.17 -20.26
C THR A 98 38.25 -25.92 -21.59
N GLU A 99 39.01 -25.60 -22.65
CA GLU A 99 38.48 -25.50 -24.02
C GLU A 99 37.76 -26.77 -24.48
N GLN A 100 38.17 -27.96 -23.99
CA GLN A 100 37.47 -29.22 -24.27
C GLN A 100 36.08 -29.26 -23.62
N ILE A 101 35.96 -28.78 -22.38
CA ILE A 101 34.65 -28.68 -21.70
C ILE A 101 33.78 -27.66 -22.44
N ILE A 102 34.31 -26.47 -22.74
CA ILE A 102 33.58 -25.42 -23.45
C ILE A 102 33.11 -25.89 -24.85
N GLY A 103 33.94 -26.66 -25.56
CA GLY A 103 33.61 -27.24 -26.87
C GLY A 103 32.66 -28.43 -26.85
N SER A 104 32.38 -29.02 -25.67
CA SER A 104 31.50 -30.19 -25.52
C SER A 104 30.05 -29.90 -25.95
N ALA A 105 29.27 -30.96 -26.18
CA ALA A 105 27.86 -30.81 -26.53
C ALA A 105 27.03 -30.43 -25.30
N GLU A 106 27.39 -30.99 -24.15
CA GLU A 106 26.72 -30.82 -22.85
C GLU A 106 26.85 -29.38 -22.35
N TYR A 107 28.04 -28.78 -22.48
CA TYR A 107 28.27 -27.37 -22.12
C TYR A 107 27.44 -26.44 -23.01
N ARG A 108 27.50 -26.62 -24.34
CA ARG A 108 26.73 -25.79 -25.29
C ARG A 108 25.24 -25.90 -25.03
N GLN A 109 24.72 -27.10 -24.83
CA GLN A 109 23.31 -27.30 -24.47
C GLN A 109 22.93 -26.56 -23.17
N SER A 110 23.81 -26.57 -22.17
CA SER A 110 23.56 -25.88 -20.91
C SER A 110 23.59 -24.34 -21.06
N ILE A 111 24.48 -23.80 -21.90
CA ILE A 111 24.57 -22.36 -22.19
C ILE A 111 23.40 -21.90 -23.08
N ASP A 112 23.06 -22.65 -24.13
CA ASP A 112 21.88 -22.37 -24.96
C ASP A 112 20.61 -22.35 -24.09
N ARG A 113 20.53 -23.26 -23.12
CA ARG A 113 19.42 -23.30 -22.18
C ARG A 113 19.37 -22.08 -21.26
N LEU A 114 20.52 -21.60 -20.79
CA LEU A 114 20.61 -20.36 -20.00
C LEU A 114 20.13 -19.16 -20.84
N ASP A 115 20.58 -19.06 -22.10
CA ASP A 115 20.21 -17.99 -23.02
C ASP A 115 18.69 -17.96 -23.27
N GLU A 116 18.07 -19.11 -23.57
CA GLU A 116 16.61 -19.25 -23.72
C GLU A 116 15.84 -18.75 -22.48
N VAL A 117 16.32 -19.11 -21.28
CA VAL A 117 15.68 -18.72 -20.02
C VAL A 117 15.81 -17.22 -19.76
N VAL A 118 17.00 -16.66 -19.99
CA VAL A 118 17.27 -15.23 -19.81
C VAL A 118 16.46 -14.40 -20.80
N GLU A 119 16.48 -14.75 -22.09
CA GLU A 119 15.69 -14.07 -23.13
C GLU A 119 14.20 -14.08 -22.78
N TYR A 120 13.67 -15.25 -22.40
CA TYR A 120 12.27 -15.38 -22.02
C TYR A 120 11.89 -14.49 -20.82
N MET A 121 12.68 -14.53 -19.75
CA MET A 121 12.42 -13.72 -18.56
C MET A 121 12.57 -12.22 -18.82
N SER A 122 13.54 -11.82 -19.64
CA SER A 122 13.71 -10.41 -20.05
C SER A 122 12.47 -9.88 -20.78
N ILE A 123 11.88 -10.66 -21.70
CA ILE A 123 10.66 -10.27 -22.42
C ILE A 123 9.46 -10.19 -21.47
N LEU A 124 9.29 -11.17 -20.58
CA LEU A 124 8.20 -11.15 -19.60
C LEU A 124 8.28 -9.91 -18.69
N LEU A 125 9.47 -9.63 -18.15
CA LEU A 125 9.67 -8.47 -17.28
C LEU A 125 9.43 -7.16 -18.05
N ALA A 126 9.86 -7.04 -19.30
CA ALA A 126 9.65 -5.84 -20.10
C ALA A 126 8.15 -5.54 -20.39
N HIS A 127 7.28 -6.55 -20.40
CA HIS A 127 5.87 -6.40 -20.81
C HIS A 127 4.83 -6.54 -19.69
N HIS A 128 5.20 -7.03 -18.51
CA HIS A 128 4.23 -7.37 -17.45
C HIS A 128 4.56 -6.80 -16.06
N VAL A 129 5.54 -5.90 -15.95
CA VAL A 129 5.88 -5.23 -14.68
C VAL A 129 5.33 -3.80 -14.63
N VAL A 130 5.23 -3.25 -13.42
CA VAL A 130 4.88 -1.84 -13.23
C VAL A 130 6.06 -0.97 -13.67
N PRO A 131 5.85 0.05 -14.53
CA PRO A 131 6.93 0.88 -15.06
C PRO A 131 7.34 1.98 -14.05
N PHE A 132 8.01 1.61 -12.96
CA PHE A 132 8.43 2.54 -11.90
C PHE A 132 9.31 3.69 -12.40
N SER A 133 10.06 3.50 -13.48
CA SER A 133 10.88 4.54 -14.11
C SER A 133 10.08 5.60 -14.87
N SER A 134 8.80 5.35 -15.17
CA SER A 134 7.98 6.31 -15.90
C SER A 134 7.46 7.41 -14.97
N PRO A 135 7.56 8.70 -15.36
CA PRO A 135 6.90 9.79 -14.63
C PRO A 135 5.36 9.68 -14.60
N ARG A 136 4.76 8.81 -15.42
CA ARG A 136 3.32 8.47 -15.34
C ARG A 136 2.98 7.67 -14.07
N TYR A 137 3.98 7.13 -13.39
CA TYR A 137 3.82 6.46 -12.11
C TYR A 137 3.90 7.47 -10.96
N ALA A 138 2.79 7.66 -10.26
CA ALA A 138 2.69 8.50 -9.06
C ALA A 138 1.94 7.77 -7.95
N ALA A 139 2.28 6.49 -7.72
CA ALA A 139 1.54 5.57 -6.86
C ALA A 139 2.26 5.26 -5.53
N HIS A 140 2.97 4.14 -5.38
CA HIS A 140 3.65 3.78 -4.12
C HIS A 140 5.06 4.37 -3.96
N VAL A 141 5.64 4.23 -2.76
CA VAL A 141 7.01 4.60 -2.33
C VAL A 141 8.13 3.76 -2.98
N ILE A 142 7.98 3.47 -4.28
CA ILE A 142 8.94 2.70 -5.06
C ILE A 142 9.42 3.59 -6.21
N PRO A 143 10.65 4.10 -6.17
CA PRO A 143 11.19 4.88 -7.26
C PRO A 143 11.85 4.02 -8.34
N ASP A 144 12.24 4.67 -9.44
CA ASP A 144 13.36 4.15 -10.24
C ASP A 144 14.61 4.04 -9.37
N SER A 145 15.39 2.97 -9.54
CA SER A 145 16.65 2.84 -8.81
C SER A 145 17.70 3.75 -9.44
N ASN A 146 18.50 4.42 -8.61
CA ASN A 146 19.61 5.19 -9.13
C ASN A 146 20.67 4.25 -9.75
N LEU A 147 21.27 4.69 -10.84
CA LEU A 147 22.25 3.93 -11.62
C LEU A 147 23.50 3.58 -10.80
N PRO A 148 24.08 4.48 -9.98
CA PRO A 148 25.22 4.13 -9.12
C PRO A 148 24.95 2.95 -8.17
N ALA A 149 23.79 2.94 -7.49
CA ALA A 149 23.42 1.85 -6.59
C ALA A 149 23.22 0.53 -7.34
N THR A 150 22.57 0.58 -8.50
CA THR A 150 22.39 -0.60 -9.37
C THR A 150 23.74 -1.21 -9.77
N VAL A 151 24.68 -0.37 -10.22
CA VAL A 151 26.03 -0.79 -10.59
C VAL A 151 26.80 -1.33 -9.38
N GLY A 152 26.71 -0.67 -8.22
CA GLY A 152 27.33 -1.12 -6.97
C GLY A 152 26.81 -2.47 -6.49
N TYR A 153 25.50 -2.71 -6.61
CA TYR A 153 24.90 -4.00 -6.27
C TYR A 153 25.38 -5.11 -7.21
N LEU A 154 25.39 -4.88 -8.52
CA LEU A 154 25.89 -5.84 -9.51
C LEU A 154 27.37 -6.19 -9.28
N LEU A 155 28.18 -5.20 -8.90
CA LEU A 155 29.57 -5.41 -8.53
C LEU A 155 29.68 -6.33 -7.31
N GLY A 156 28.93 -6.06 -6.24
CA GLY A 156 28.96 -6.87 -5.01
C GLY A 156 28.41 -8.28 -5.21
N LEU A 157 27.40 -8.43 -6.06
CA LEU A 157 26.75 -9.70 -6.37
C LEU A 157 27.74 -10.75 -6.91
N LEU A 158 28.70 -10.34 -7.76
CA LEU A 158 29.68 -11.26 -8.33
C LEU A 158 30.63 -11.86 -7.28
N TYR A 159 30.89 -11.15 -6.18
CA TYR A 159 31.75 -11.62 -5.09
C TYR A 159 30.97 -12.34 -3.99
N ASN A 160 29.66 -12.11 -3.87
CA ASN A 160 28.75 -12.79 -2.94
C ASN A 160 29.28 -12.84 -1.49
N GLN A 161 29.85 -11.73 -1.00
CA GLN A 161 30.35 -11.64 0.37
C GLN A 161 29.19 -11.61 1.38
N ASN A 162 29.38 -12.26 2.53
CA ASN A 162 28.37 -12.34 3.59
C ASN A 162 28.83 -11.52 4.80
N ASN A 163 28.16 -10.40 5.06
CA ASN A 163 28.53 -9.42 6.08
C ASN A 163 28.32 -9.88 7.53
N VAL A 164 27.84 -11.11 7.75
CA VAL A 164 27.66 -11.69 9.10
C VAL A 164 28.99 -11.86 9.85
N THR A 165 30.09 -12.18 9.16
CA THR A 165 31.40 -12.46 9.79
C THR A 165 32.53 -11.79 9.02
N PRO A 166 33.52 -11.16 9.69
CA PRO A 166 34.68 -10.54 9.03
C PRO A 166 35.43 -11.48 8.08
N GLU A 167 35.42 -12.78 8.36
CA GLU A 167 36.11 -13.82 7.57
C GLU A 167 35.52 -13.97 6.16
N ALA A 168 34.21 -13.76 6.03
CA ALA A 168 33.47 -13.91 4.78
C ALA A 168 33.29 -12.58 4.04
N SER A 169 33.66 -11.46 4.67
CA SER A 169 33.42 -10.11 4.16
C SER A 169 34.36 -9.04 4.72
N PRO A 170 35.69 -9.23 4.66
CA PRO A 170 36.63 -8.32 5.31
C PRO A 170 36.59 -6.90 4.73
N LEU A 171 36.15 -6.76 3.47
CA LEU A 171 35.97 -5.47 2.80
C LEU A 171 34.54 -4.96 2.94
N THR A 172 33.53 -5.75 2.54
CA THR A 172 32.15 -5.27 2.52
C THR A 172 31.58 -5.04 3.92
N GLY A 173 32.13 -5.66 4.97
CA GLY A 173 31.81 -5.32 6.37
C GLY A 173 32.31 -3.94 6.79
N VAL A 174 33.51 -3.54 6.35
CA VAL A 174 34.03 -2.17 6.56
C VAL A 174 33.22 -1.15 5.76
N ILE A 175 32.82 -1.50 4.52
CA ILE A 175 31.96 -0.63 3.71
C ILE A 175 30.61 -0.40 4.39
N GLU A 176 30.01 -1.44 4.98
CA GLU A 176 28.78 -1.29 5.75
C GLU A 176 28.96 -0.37 6.96
N TYR A 177 30.08 -0.48 7.68
CA TYR A 177 30.41 0.43 8.77
C TYR A 177 30.46 1.89 8.31
N ILE A 178 31.16 2.14 7.19
CA ILE A 178 31.27 3.47 6.58
C ILE A 178 29.88 3.99 6.20
N VAL A 179 29.05 3.17 5.54
CA VAL A 179 27.67 3.53 5.19
C VAL A 179 26.84 3.86 6.43
N GLY A 180 26.99 3.08 7.51
CA GLY A 180 26.35 3.38 8.78
C GLY A 180 26.74 4.74 9.35
N GLN A 181 28.04 5.09 9.29
CA GLN A 181 28.53 6.41 9.70
C GLN A 181 28.03 7.54 8.78
N ASP A 182 28.04 7.33 7.47
CA ASP A 182 27.53 8.29 6.48
C ASP A 182 26.06 8.64 6.73
N ILE A 183 25.23 7.61 6.97
CA ILE A 183 23.82 7.79 7.28
C ILE A 183 23.64 8.48 8.65
N CYS A 184 24.41 8.10 9.68
CA CYS A 184 24.38 8.78 10.98
C CYS A 184 24.70 10.28 10.85
N HIS A 185 25.74 10.63 10.07
CA HIS A 185 26.11 12.02 9.82
C HIS A 185 24.98 12.76 9.10
N MET A 186 24.40 12.18 8.06
CA MET A 186 23.25 12.77 7.35
C MET A 186 22.07 13.03 8.30
N LEU A 187 21.78 12.11 9.22
CA LEU A 187 20.73 12.29 10.24
C LEU A 187 21.09 13.31 11.33
N GLY A 188 22.36 13.73 11.40
CA GLY A 188 22.86 14.77 12.31
C GLY A 188 23.46 14.23 13.61
N PHE A 189 23.55 12.91 13.76
CA PHE A 189 24.27 12.33 14.88
C PHE A 189 25.76 12.65 14.82
N LYS A 190 26.43 12.58 15.97
CA LYS A 190 27.88 12.67 16.05
C LYS A 190 28.51 11.37 15.58
N THR A 191 29.44 11.47 14.66
CA THR A 191 30.15 10.31 14.08
C THR A 191 31.57 10.19 14.60
N ASN A 192 32.24 9.09 14.23
CA ASN A 192 33.66 8.94 14.55
C ASN A 192 34.56 9.97 13.86
N ALA A 193 34.15 10.52 12.70
CA ALA A 193 34.86 11.62 12.07
C ALA A 193 34.78 12.90 12.93
N ASP A 194 33.61 13.22 13.47
CA ASP A 194 33.40 14.40 14.33
C ASP A 194 34.21 14.30 15.63
N LYS A 195 34.34 13.08 16.19
CA LYS A 195 35.15 12.83 17.38
C LYS A 195 36.63 13.21 17.18
N LEU A 196 37.17 13.03 15.97
CA LEU A 196 38.56 13.38 15.66
C LEU A 196 38.78 14.91 15.61
N ASN A 197 37.71 15.68 15.36
CA ASN A 197 37.75 17.14 15.23
C ASN A 197 37.25 17.89 16.50
N ASP A 198 36.78 17.15 17.52
CA ASP A 198 36.29 17.62 18.82
C ASP A 198 35.19 18.72 18.77
N GLU A 199 34.30 18.67 17.77
CA GLU A 199 33.28 19.72 17.57
C GLU A 199 32.13 19.68 18.59
N ARG A 200 31.85 18.51 19.17
CA ARG A 200 30.72 18.24 20.08
C ARG A 200 31.13 17.28 21.21
N PRO A 201 32.02 17.65 22.15
CA PRO A 201 32.65 16.71 23.09
C PRO A 201 31.64 15.93 23.96
N ASP A 202 30.54 16.58 24.35
CA ASP A 202 29.54 16.02 25.28
C ASP A 202 28.50 15.10 24.60
N GLU A 203 28.53 14.94 23.28
CA GLU A 203 27.63 14.02 22.56
C GLU A 203 28.27 12.62 22.37
N PRO A 204 27.49 11.53 22.47
CA PRO A 204 27.98 10.18 22.20
C PRO A 204 28.23 9.98 20.70
N VAL A 205 29.11 9.03 20.36
CA VAL A 205 29.32 8.60 18.98
C VAL A 205 28.20 7.66 18.56
N ALA A 206 27.63 7.88 17.40
CA ALA A 206 26.59 7.05 16.82
C ALA A 206 27.12 5.85 16.03
N TRP A 207 26.24 4.88 15.84
CA TRP A 207 26.49 3.69 15.04
C TRP A 207 25.24 3.34 14.22
N GLY A 208 25.45 2.85 13.00
CA GLY A 208 24.36 2.35 12.16
C GLY A 208 24.79 1.18 11.30
N HIS A 209 23.81 0.45 10.79
CA HIS A 209 24.01 -0.68 9.89
C HIS A 209 22.84 -0.84 8.91
N ILE A 210 23.04 -1.66 7.88
CA ILE A 210 22.03 -1.93 6.86
C ILE A 210 21.18 -3.11 7.27
N THR A 211 19.86 -2.98 7.21
CA THR A 211 18.92 -4.11 7.41
C THR A 211 18.34 -4.57 6.07
N CYS A 212 17.67 -5.72 6.00
CA CYS A 212 16.94 -6.11 4.79
C CYS A 212 15.86 -5.07 4.41
N ASP A 213 15.20 -4.49 5.41
CA ASP A 213 14.16 -3.48 5.26
C ASP A 213 13.89 -2.68 6.54
N GLY A 214 13.11 -1.61 6.41
CA GLY A 214 12.69 -0.76 7.53
C GLY A 214 11.71 -1.42 8.51
N SER A 215 11.11 -2.56 8.18
CA SER A 215 10.34 -3.32 9.19
C SER A 215 11.28 -3.95 10.19
N VAL A 216 12.36 -4.60 9.73
CA VAL A 216 13.38 -5.17 10.62
C VAL A 216 14.11 -4.10 11.43
N ALA A 217 14.44 -2.95 10.83
CA ALA A 217 15.00 -1.82 11.57
C ALA A 217 14.07 -1.34 12.70
N ASN A 218 12.76 -1.22 12.43
CA ASN A 218 11.78 -0.93 13.48
C ASN A 218 11.70 -2.04 14.55
N TYR A 219 11.85 -3.32 14.17
CA TYR A 219 11.84 -4.43 15.13
C TYR A 219 13.04 -4.32 16.08
N GLU A 220 14.22 -4.04 15.54
CA GLU A 220 15.43 -3.79 16.31
C GLU A 220 15.30 -2.54 17.20
N GLY A 221 14.67 -1.46 16.72
CA GLY A 221 14.35 -0.28 17.52
C GLY A 221 13.43 -0.59 18.72
N VAL A 222 12.36 -1.35 18.50
CA VAL A 222 11.44 -1.77 19.58
C VAL A 222 12.12 -2.79 20.52
N TRP A 223 12.94 -3.70 19.98
CA TRP A 223 13.72 -4.64 20.77
C TRP A 223 14.73 -3.90 21.66
N MET A 224 15.37 -2.86 21.14
CA MET A 224 16.26 -1.98 21.90
C MET A 224 15.52 -1.32 23.07
N ALA A 225 14.35 -0.73 22.82
CA ALA A 225 13.53 -0.11 23.87
C ALA A 225 13.14 -1.10 24.97
N ARG A 226 12.77 -2.33 24.58
CA ARG A 226 12.49 -3.42 25.53
C ARG A 226 13.73 -3.77 26.35
N SER A 227 14.86 -4.01 25.70
CA SER A 227 16.09 -4.50 26.33
C SER A 227 16.67 -3.46 27.29
N MET A 228 16.74 -2.21 26.85
CA MET A 228 17.23 -1.11 27.68
C MET A 228 16.34 -0.87 28.90
N LYS A 229 15.01 -0.95 28.74
CA LYS A 229 14.07 -0.75 29.86
C LYS A 229 14.28 -1.76 31.00
N TYR A 230 14.63 -3.00 30.66
CA TYR A 230 14.81 -4.07 31.64
C TYR A 230 16.26 -4.29 32.08
N TYR A 231 17.24 -3.68 31.41
CA TYR A 231 18.65 -3.85 31.77
C TYR A 231 18.95 -3.48 33.23
N PRO A 232 18.46 -2.35 33.79
CA PRO A 232 18.68 -2.02 35.20
C PRO A 232 18.13 -3.07 36.19
N LEU A 233 16.97 -3.66 35.88
CA LEU A 233 16.40 -4.74 36.69
C LEU A 233 17.25 -6.01 36.61
N SER A 234 17.75 -6.33 35.43
CA SER A 234 18.61 -7.48 35.19
C SER A 234 19.93 -7.34 35.96
N LEU A 235 20.55 -6.16 35.89
CA LEU A 235 21.77 -5.83 36.63
C LEU A 235 21.52 -5.85 38.15
N TYR A 236 20.36 -5.38 38.62
CA TYR A 236 19.99 -5.45 40.02
C TYR A 236 19.99 -6.89 40.54
N LEU A 237 19.44 -7.84 39.78
CA LEU A 237 19.47 -9.26 40.14
C LEU A 237 20.88 -9.84 40.07
N ALA A 238 21.68 -9.44 39.08
CA ALA A 238 23.08 -9.87 39.00
C ALA A 238 23.90 -9.42 40.22
N ILE A 239 23.66 -8.21 40.73
CA ILE A 239 24.29 -7.67 41.95
C ILE A 239 23.71 -8.33 43.20
N THR A 240 22.40 -8.48 43.32
CA THR A 240 21.80 -8.93 44.60
C THR A 240 21.76 -10.46 44.76
N GLN A 241 21.73 -11.20 43.66
CA GLN A 241 21.53 -12.66 43.65
C GLN A 241 22.60 -13.41 42.85
N GLY A 242 23.34 -12.72 41.97
CA GLY A 242 24.32 -13.32 41.06
C GLY A 242 25.78 -13.13 41.46
N ASP A 243 26.63 -13.15 40.45
CA ASP A 243 28.08 -13.10 40.61
C ASP A 243 28.63 -11.69 40.92
N LEU A 244 27.79 -10.65 40.79
CA LEU A 244 28.16 -9.25 41.10
C LEU A 244 27.87 -8.85 42.55
N LYS A 245 27.62 -9.79 43.46
CA LYS A 245 27.34 -9.54 44.89
C LYS A 245 28.43 -8.81 45.69
N PHE A 246 29.62 -8.67 45.12
CA PHE A 246 30.69 -7.87 45.70
C PHE A 246 30.52 -6.36 45.45
N VAL A 247 29.63 -5.96 44.52
CA VAL A 247 29.32 -4.55 44.26
C VAL A 247 28.61 -3.98 45.49
N GLY A 248 29.29 -3.08 46.19
CA GLY A 248 28.82 -2.50 47.44
C GLY A 248 27.94 -1.26 47.25
N PRO A 249 27.47 -0.66 48.36
CA PRO A 249 26.60 0.54 48.34
C PRO A 249 27.26 1.78 47.73
N GLU A 250 28.58 1.78 47.54
CA GLU A 250 29.34 2.81 46.83
C GLU A 250 29.01 2.89 45.34
N PHE A 251 28.46 1.83 44.74
CA PHE A 251 27.95 1.89 43.37
C PHE A 251 26.60 2.60 43.36
N THR A 252 26.66 3.91 43.16
CA THR A 252 25.50 4.79 43.12
C THR A 252 25.01 5.03 41.70
N VAL A 253 23.75 5.40 41.54
CA VAL A 253 23.21 5.97 40.30
C VAL A 253 22.46 7.24 40.62
N LEU A 254 22.24 8.07 39.61
CA LEU A 254 21.37 9.23 39.69
C LEU A 254 19.98 8.85 39.14
N PRO A 255 18.96 8.65 39.99
CA PRO A 255 17.60 8.41 39.50
C PRO A 255 17.09 9.61 38.69
N THR A 256 16.19 9.35 37.76
CA THR A 256 15.52 10.41 36.99
C THR A 256 14.63 11.24 37.91
N GLY A 257 14.69 12.56 37.83
CA GLY A 257 13.82 13.47 38.60
C GLY A 257 14.49 14.79 39.01
N LYS A 258 13.75 15.64 39.76
CA LYS A 258 14.28 16.89 40.34
C LYS A 258 15.26 16.67 41.48
N ASP A 259 15.11 15.57 42.20
CA ASP A 259 15.98 15.20 43.29
C ASP A 259 17.31 14.72 42.72
N ARG A 260 18.21 15.67 42.44
CA ARG A 260 19.56 15.43 41.87
C ARG A 260 20.51 14.84 42.91
N ARG A 261 20.12 13.75 43.55
CA ARG A 261 20.92 13.05 44.56
C ARG A 261 21.21 11.64 44.11
N GLU A 262 22.49 11.28 44.16
CA GLU A 262 22.92 9.91 43.96
C GLU A 262 22.34 9.01 45.04
N LYS A 263 22.03 7.78 44.64
CA LYS A 263 21.46 6.73 45.49
C LYS A 263 22.18 5.42 45.22
N PRO A 264 22.49 4.60 46.24
CA PRO A 264 23.02 3.26 46.01
C PRO A 264 22.11 2.48 45.06
N PHE A 265 22.68 1.85 44.02
CA PHE A 265 21.90 1.18 42.98
C PHE A 265 20.98 0.09 43.54
N THR A 266 21.45 -0.63 44.57
CA THR A 266 20.68 -1.67 45.26
C THR A 266 19.55 -1.14 46.14
N GLU A 267 19.51 0.18 46.41
CA GLU A 267 18.43 0.84 47.14
C GLU A 267 17.38 1.47 46.20
N CYS A 268 17.64 1.52 44.90
CA CYS A 268 16.66 2.00 43.93
C CYS A 268 15.42 1.12 43.92
N THR A 269 14.25 1.74 43.91
CA THR A 269 12.96 1.06 43.77
C THR A 269 12.82 0.52 42.34
N PRO A 270 11.97 -0.50 42.11
CA PRO A 270 11.70 -0.99 40.76
C PRO A 270 11.22 0.12 39.81
N TRP A 271 10.45 1.09 40.33
CA TRP A 271 10.00 2.25 39.57
C TRP A 271 11.14 3.18 39.16
N GLU A 272 12.10 3.44 40.05
CA GLU A 272 13.29 4.25 39.73
C GLU A 272 14.16 3.55 38.69
N LEU A 273 14.40 2.24 38.85
CA LEU A 273 15.18 1.43 37.91
C LEU A 273 14.56 1.39 36.51
N LEU A 274 13.25 1.23 36.41
CA LEU A 274 12.50 1.26 35.14
C LEU A 274 12.47 2.64 34.48
N ASN A 275 12.90 3.71 35.16
CA ASN A 275 12.79 5.08 34.66
C ASN A 275 14.13 5.80 34.58
N LEU A 276 15.26 5.11 34.75
CA LEU A 276 16.59 5.67 34.47
C LEU A 276 16.66 6.21 33.04
N LYS A 277 17.44 7.29 32.86
CA LYS A 277 17.71 7.86 31.53
C LYS A 277 18.64 6.94 30.72
N SER A 278 18.59 7.03 29.40
CA SER A 278 19.36 6.17 28.49
C SER A 278 20.86 6.31 28.71
N ASP A 279 21.37 7.54 28.86
CA ASP A 279 22.78 7.82 29.21
C ASP A 279 23.20 7.14 30.52
N VAL A 280 22.38 7.27 31.58
CA VAL A 280 22.66 6.63 32.87
C VAL A 280 22.72 5.10 32.74
N ILE A 281 21.82 4.49 31.96
CA ILE A 281 21.78 3.03 31.75
C ILE A 281 23.01 2.56 30.98
N LEU A 282 23.38 3.27 29.90
CA LEU A 282 24.51 2.94 29.05
C LEU A 282 25.87 3.12 29.74
N ASP A 283 25.94 3.98 30.76
CA ASP A 283 27.15 4.19 31.55
C ASP A 283 27.36 3.11 32.65
N LEU A 284 26.34 2.30 32.99
CA LEU A 284 26.46 1.32 34.08
C LEU A 284 27.61 0.32 33.88
N PRO A 285 27.79 -0.31 32.69
CA PRO A 285 28.88 -1.24 32.46
C PRO A 285 30.26 -0.60 32.63
N ASP A 286 30.45 0.57 32.01
CA ASP A 286 31.73 1.30 32.03
C ASP A 286 32.08 1.74 33.45
N ARG A 287 31.09 2.21 34.22
CA ARG A 287 31.28 2.60 35.62
C ARG A 287 31.61 1.40 36.52
N LEU A 288 30.95 0.25 36.31
CA LEU A 288 31.29 -0.97 37.05
C LEU A 288 32.70 -1.45 36.73
N SER A 289 33.09 -1.45 35.44
CA SER A 289 34.43 -1.78 35.02
C SER A 289 35.47 -0.86 35.66
N ALA A 290 35.24 0.46 35.62
CA ALA A 290 36.17 1.44 36.20
C ALA A 290 36.26 1.40 37.73
N MET A 291 35.17 1.10 38.43
CA MET A 291 35.16 1.08 39.91
C MET A 291 35.71 -0.22 40.51
N TYR A 292 35.50 -1.35 39.84
CA TYR A 292 35.80 -2.68 40.38
C TYR A 292 36.82 -3.47 39.56
N ASP A 293 37.42 -2.87 38.54
CA ASP A 293 38.37 -3.49 37.61
C ASP A 293 37.83 -4.80 36.97
N ILE A 294 36.51 -4.86 36.71
CA ILE A 294 35.90 -6.03 36.08
C ILE A 294 36.05 -5.99 34.56
N SER A 295 36.32 -7.15 33.95
CA SER A 295 36.38 -7.29 32.50
C SER A 295 34.99 -7.29 31.87
N SER A 296 34.90 -6.92 30.59
CA SER A 296 33.67 -7.01 29.79
C SER A 296 33.11 -8.43 29.77
N ASP A 297 33.97 -9.43 29.58
CA ASP A 297 33.57 -10.84 29.47
C ASP A 297 32.95 -11.36 30.77
N PHE A 298 33.53 -10.97 31.92
CA PHE A 298 32.99 -11.32 33.22
C PHE A 298 31.65 -10.61 33.46
N LEU A 299 31.57 -9.31 33.16
CA LEU A 299 30.35 -8.54 33.34
C LEU A 299 29.19 -9.09 32.50
N SER A 300 29.42 -9.37 31.21
CA SER A 300 28.44 -10.00 30.32
C SER A 300 27.99 -11.34 30.90
N SER A 301 28.94 -12.25 31.20
CA SER A 301 28.63 -13.56 31.76
C SER A 301 27.82 -13.49 33.06
N ALA A 302 28.08 -12.48 33.90
CA ALA A 302 27.39 -12.30 35.17
C ALA A 302 25.96 -11.73 35.00
N VAL A 303 25.70 -10.94 33.97
CA VAL A 303 24.40 -10.29 33.72
C VAL A 303 23.50 -11.12 32.78
N ASP A 304 24.08 -11.85 31.83
CA ASP A 304 23.35 -12.61 30.78
C ASP A 304 22.22 -13.50 31.32
N PRO A 305 22.38 -14.27 32.43
CA PRO A 305 21.31 -15.12 32.98
C PRO A 305 20.10 -14.33 33.52
N TRP A 306 20.25 -13.01 33.68
CA TRP A 306 19.26 -12.11 34.25
C TRP A 306 18.59 -11.22 33.23
N LEU A 307 19.14 -11.10 32.02
CA LEU A 307 18.58 -10.29 30.94
C LEU A 307 17.14 -10.73 30.60
N ALA A 308 16.36 -9.78 30.07
CA ALA A 308 15.02 -10.08 29.56
C ALA A 308 15.02 -11.15 28.45
N GLN A 309 16.13 -11.25 27.70
CA GLN A 309 16.39 -12.27 26.70
C GLN A 309 16.45 -13.68 27.30
N ALA A 310 17.04 -13.83 28.49
CA ALA A 310 17.21 -15.12 29.16
C ALA A 310 16.03 -15.46 30.07
N LYS A 311 15.57 -14.52 30.90
CA LYS A 311 14.47 -14.76 31.87
C LYS A 311 13.08 -14.62 31.25
N GLY A 312 12.96 -13.92 30.13
CA GLY A 312 11.68 -13.41 29.64
C GLY A 312 11.17 -12.21 30.46
N MET A 313 10.29 -11.42 29.86
CA MET A 313 9.70 -10.25 30.54
C MET A 313 8.86 -10.65 31.76
N GLU A 314 8.04 -11.69 31.63
CA GLU A 314 7.19 -12.19 32.71
C GLU A 314 8.01 -12.64 33.93
N GLY A 315 9.18 -13.23 33.70
CA GLY A 315 10.11 -13.59 34.77
C GLY A 315 10.57 -12.39 35.58
N LEU A 316 10.92 -11.30 34.90
CA LEU A 316 11.28 -10.02 35.54
C LEU A 316 10.06 -9.36 36.20
N HIS A 317 8.88 -9.43 35.59
CA HIS A 317 7.66 -8.86 36.17
C HIS A 317 7.33 -9.51 37.51
N LYS A 318 7.42 -10.84 37.58
CA LYS A 318 7.19 -11.59 38.81
C LYS A 318 8.21 -11.22 39.89
N GLU A 319 9.49 -11.12 39.54
CA GLU A 319 10.58 -10.84 40.48
C GLU A 319 10.45 -9.45 41.12
N PHE A 320 10.05 -8.45 40.32
CA PHE A 320 9.93 -7.06 40.76
C PHE A 320 8.49 -6.62 41.09
N GLY A 321 7.53 -7.53 41.05
CA GLY A 321 6.12 -7.25 41.34
C GLY A 321 5.47 -6.26 40.36
N ILE A 322 5.89 -6.27 39.09
CA ILE A 322 5.34 -5.41 38.04
C ILE A 322 3.97 -5.98 37.62
N LYS A 323 2.90 -5.27 38.00
CA LYS A 323 1.52 -5.68 37.69
C LYS A 323 1.03 -5.16 36.35
N ASN A 324 1.52 -3.99 35.95
CA ASN A 324 1.17 -3.34 34.69
C ASN A 324 2.38 -3.42 33.75
N PRO A 325 2.31 -4.19 32.65
CA PRO A 325 3.41 -4.29 31.71
C PRO A 325 3.72 -2.92 31.08
N PRO A 326 4.99 -2.59 30.81
CA PRO A 326 5.33 -1.32 30.20
C PRO A 326 4.69 -1.14 28.81
N LYS A 327 4.41 0.12 28.45
CA LYS A 327 3.69 0.48 27.23
C LYS A 327 4.62 1.13 26.19
N TYR A 328 4.27 0.99 24.92
CA TYR A 328 4.98 1.61 23.81
C TYR A 328 4.00 2.47 23.00
N PHE A 329 4.33 3.73 22.74
CA PHE A 329 3.40 4.72 22.18
C PHE A 329 3.70 4.96 20.71
N VAL A 330 2.66 4.99 19.89
CA VAL A 330 2.76 5.05 18.42
C VAL A 330 1.62 5.92 17.90
N CYS A 331 1.86 6.68 16.82
CA CYS A 331 0.80 7.39 16.12
C CYS A 331 -0.23 6.40 15.52
N LEU A 332 -1.51 6.78 15.43
CA LEU A 332 -2.56 5.93 14.83
C LEU A 332 -2.19 5.44 13.42
N THR A 333 -1.56 6.32 12.63
CA THR A 333 -1.10 6.09 11.25
C THR A 333 0.21 5.29 11.15
N LYS A 334 0.63 4.61 12.23
CA LYS A 334 1.79 3.71 12.25
C LYS A 334 1.76 2.70 11.11
N HIS A 335 2.93 2.41 10.58
CA HIS A 335 3.10 1.29 9.67
C HIS A 335 2.78 -0.04 10.37
N TYR A 336 2.19 -0.99 9.64
CA TYR A 336 1.77 -2.28 10.20
C TYR A 336 2.93 -3.07 10.85
N SER A 337 4.18 -2.77 10.48
CA SER A 337 5.37 -3.38 11.06
C SER A 337 5.38 -3.27 12.58
N LEU A 338 4.83 -2.20 13.16
CA LEU A 338 4.84 -2.01 14.62
C LEU A 338 3.93 -3.02 15.34
N LYS A 339 2.74 -3.31 14.80
CA LYS A 339 1.85 -4.37 15.31
C LYS A 339 2.56 -5.74 15.24
N LYS A 340 3.30 -6.00 14.15
CA LYS A 340 4.12 -7.22 14.01
C LYS A 340 5.28 -7.24 15.01
N ALA A 341 6.00 -6.13 15.20
CA ALA A 341 7.11 -6.02 16.15
C ALA A 341 6.66 -6.36 17.57
N ALA A 342 5.55 -5.78 18.02
CA ALA A 342 5.01 -6.06 19.35
C ALA A 342 4.62 -7.54 19.52
N SER A 343 4.09 -8.17 18.46
CA SER A 343 3.74 -9.59 18.47
C SER A 343 4.98 -10.47 18.54
N VAL A 344 5.95 -10.24 17.65
CA VAL A 344 7.20 -11.03 17.54
C VAL A 344 8.07 -10.90 18.79
N LEU A 345 8.15 -9.70 19.38
CA LEU A 345 8.98 -9.44 20.57
C LEU A 345 8.30 -9.79 21.90
N GLY A 346 7.08 -10.33 21.85
CA GLY A 346 6.31 -10.72 23.03
C GLY A 346 5.76 -9.56 23.86
N ILE A 347 5.77 -8.33 23.33
CA ILE A 347 5.20 -7.14 23.98
C ILE A 347 3.67 -7.24 23.97
N GLY A 348 3.06 -7.77 22.91
CA GLY A 348 1.62 -7.85 22.74
C GLY A 348 1.02 -6.54 22.22
N VAL A 349 0.05 -6.65 21.31
CA VAL A 349 -0.54 -5.49 20.60
C VAL A 349 -1.30 -4.55 21.55
N ASP A 350 -1.88 -5.05 22.64
CA ASP A 350 -2.57 -4.25 23.67
C ASP A 350 -1.62 -3.35 24.49
N ASN A 351 -0.32 -3.55 24.34
CA ASN A 351 0.72 -2.71 24.94
C ASN A 351 1.26 -1.66 23.95
N LEU A 352 0.78 -1.65 22.70
CA LEU A 352 0.94 -0.53 21.78
C LEU A 352 -0.20 0.45 21.98
N ILE A 353 0.14 1.67 22.41
CA ILE A 353 -0.84 2.71 22.70
C ILE A 353 -0.89 3.68 21.53
N ASP A 354 -2.04 3.68 20.86
CA ASP A 354 -2.29 4.54 19.71
C ASP A 354 -2.57 5.98 20.14
N ILE A 355 -1.86 6.92 19.54
CA ILE A 355 -2.04 8.37 19.73
C ILE A 355 -2.86 8.95 18.58
N SER A 356 -3.84 9.78 18.93
CA SER A 356 -4.69 10.53 18.01
C SER A 356 -3.89 11.38 17.03
N ILE A 357 -4.51 11.77 15.93
CA ILE A 357 -3.88 12.56 14.87
C ILE A 357 -4.62 13.87 14.63
N ASP A 358 -3.89 14.86 14.11
CA ASP A 358 -4.45 16.11 13.62
C ASP A 358 -5.00 15.99 12.20
N GLU A 359 -5.46 17.11 11.64
CA GLU A 359 -6.00 17.21 10.28
C GLU A 359 -4.95 17.10 9.15
N HIS A 360 -3.67 17.06 9.51
CA HIS A 360 -2.55 16.75 8.61
C HIS A 360 -2.07 15.30 8.78
N ALA A 361 -2.80 14.49 9.55
CA ALA A 361 -2.46 13.10 9.89
C ALA A 361 -1.15 12.94 10.69
N ARG A 362 -0.74 13.99 11.42
CA ARG A 362 0.40 14.00 12.34
C ARG A 362 -0.07 13.64 13.75
N MET A 363 0.78 13.04 14.56
CA MET A 363 0.51 12.74 15.97
C MET A 363 0.07 13.99 16.75
N ASP A 364 -0.99 13.87 17.55
CA ASP A 364 -1.41 14.89 18.51
C ASP A 364 -0.58 14.81 19.80
N PRO A 365 0.29 15.81 20.07
CA PRO A 365 1.14 15.80 21.26
C PRO A 365 0.33 15.94 22.56
N LYS A 366 -0.89 16.48 22.53
CA LYS A 366 -1.75 16.59 23.72
C LYS A 366 -2.26 15.24 24.16
N ASP A 367 -2.81 14.46 23.23
CA ASP A 367 -3.26 13.09 23.51
C ASP A 367 -2.09 12.18 23.95
N LEU A 368 -0.90 12.36 23.36
CA LEU A 368 0.32 11.71 23.83
C LEU A 368 0.60 12.04 25.31
N GLU A 369 0.64 13.32 25.66
CA GLU A 369 0.92 13.74 27.03
C GLU A 369 -0.13 13.25 28.03
N GLU A 370 -1.41 13.27 27.67
CA GLU A 370 -2.50 12.76 28.51
C GLU A 370 -2.34 11.26 28.81
N LYS A 371 -2.05 10.45 27.79
CA LYS A 371 -1.88 8.99 27.94
C LYS A 371 -0.58 8.62 28.64
N LEU A 372 0.50 9.36 28.42
CA LEU A 372 1.74 9.21 29.20
C LEU A 372 1.48 9.53 30.68
N THR A 373 0.79 10.63 30.97
CA THR A 373 0.44 11.04 32.34
C THR A 373 -0.42 9.98 33.03
N LYS A 374 -1.37 9.37 32.33
CA LYS A 374 -2.15 8.24 32.85
C LYS A 374 -1.27 7.05 33.24
N CYS A 375 -0.29 6.68 32.41
CA CYS A 375 0.66 5.61 32.76
C CYS A 375 1.45 5.94 34.03
N ILE A 376 1.85 7.20 34.22
CA ILE A 376 2.57 7.65 35.42
C ILE A 376 1.68 7.52 36.68
N GLN A 377 0.40 7.91 36.58
CA GLN A 377 -0.57 7.78 37.67
C GLN A 377 -0.81 6.32 38.06
N GLU A 378 -0.82 5.42 37.07
CA GLU A 378 -1.06 3.98 37.25
C GLU A 378 0.24 3.18 37.55
N LYS A 379 1.39 3.85 37.68
CA LYS A 379 2.71 3.22 37.84
C LYS A 379 3.03 2.19 36.74
N THR A 380 2.65 2.52 35.51
CA THR A 380 2.97 1.77 34.30
C THR A 380 4.18 2.41 33.63
N ALA A 381 5.28 1.67 33.48
CA ALA A 381 6.48 2.19 32.83
C ALA A 381 6.28 2.34 31.30
N ILE A 382 7.13 3.13 30.66
CA ILE A 382 7.04 3.42 29.22
C ILE A 382 8.32 2.94 28.56
N PHE A 383 8.20 2.00 27.60
CA PHE A 383 9.32 1.55 26.78
C PHE A 383 9.86 2.70 25.92
N GLY A 384 8.99 3.30 25.13
CA GLY A 384 9.33 4.36 24.20
C GLY A 384 8.13 5.01 23.55
N VAL A 385 8.39 6.11 22.87
CA VAL A 385 7.49 6.81 21.95
C VAL A 385 8.12 6.74 20.57
N LEU A 386 7.34 6.33 19.58
CA LEU A 386 7.74 6.38 18.18
C LEU A 386 7.15 7.61 17.50
N ALA A 387 8.01 8.46 16.94
CA ALA A 387 7.63 9.56 16.08
C ALA A 387 7.84 9.14 14.61
N ILE A 388 6.81 9.28 13.79
CA ILE A 388 6.86 8.96 12.35
C ILE A 388 7.38 10.19 11.61
N ILE A 389 8.45 10.02 10.84
CA ILE A 389 9.04 11.07 10.02
C ILE A 389 8.75 10.69 8.57
N GLY A 390 7.53 11.01 8.13
CA GLY A 390 7.01 10.63 6.82
C GLY A 390 6.12 9.39 6.87
N SER A 391 4.85 9.55 7.24
CA SER A 391 3.88 8.45 7.29
C SER A 391 3.61 7.83 5.92
N THR A 392 3.27 6.53 5.89
CA THR A 392 3.19 5.75 4.64
C THR A 392 2.15 6.29 3.65
N GLU A 393 1.01 6.74 4.16
CA GLU A 393 -0.13 7.16 3.33
C GLU A 393 -0.13 8.67 3.02
N HIS A 394 0.46 9.50 3.89
CA HIS A 394 0.33 10.98 3.82
C HIS A 394 1.66 11.72 3.81
N SER A 395 2.78 11.00 4.02
CA SER A 395 4.09 11.57 4.31
C SER A 395 4.12 12.53 5.50
N ALA A 396 3.14 12.46 6.40
CA ALA A 396 3.04 13.33 7.58
C ALA A 396 4.28 13.17 8.47
N VAL A 397 4.78 14.29 8.99
CA VAL A 397 5.92 14.32 9.91
C VAL A 397 5.38 14.64 11.30
N ASP A 398 5.57 13.72 12.24
CA ASP A 398 5.13 13.90 13.62
C ASP A 398 5.93 15.02 14.33
N PRO A 399 5.33 15.67 15.34
CA PRO A 399 5.94 16.76 16.10
C PRO A 399 7.03 16.26 17.06
N LEU A 400 8.17 15.84 16.50
CA LEU A 400 9.32 15.32 17.25
C LEU A 400 9.81 16.30 18.32
N THR A 401 9.86 17.60 18.01
CA THR A 401 10.27 18.65 18.95
C THR A 401 9.41 18.63 20.23
N GLU A 402 8.09 18.51 20.06
CA GLU A 402 7.13 18.42 21.16
C GLU A 402 7.26 17.10 21.92
N VAL A 403 7.45 15.97 21.24
CA VAL A 403 7.72 14.65 21.87
C VAL A 403 8.95 14.72 22.78
N LEU A 404 10.04 15.31 22.29
CA LEU A 404 11.28 15.50 23.06
C LEU A 404 11.06 16.44 24.25
N THR A 405 10.28 17.51 24.07
CA THR A 405 9.92 18.45 25.13
C THR A 405 9.08 17.79 26.22
N ILE A 406 8.09 16.96 25.84
CA ILE A 406 7.29 16.16 26.76
C ILE A 406 8.19 15.22 27.56
N ARG A 407 9.10 14.49 26.89
CA ARG A 407 10.07 13.61 27.57
C ARG A 407 10.88 14.37 28.62
N GLN A 408 11.44 15.51 28.25
CA GLN A 408 12.26 16.31 29.17
C GLN A 408 11.45 16.80 30.37
N ARG A 409 10.22 17.26 30.16
CA ARG A 409 9.32 17.68 31.24
C ARG A 409 8.98 16.51 32.16
N LEU A 410 8.62 15.34 31.64
CA LEU A 410 8.30 14.17 32.45
C LEU A 410 9.51 13.62 33.23
N GLN A 411 10.70 13.68 32.64
CA GLN A 411 11.95 13.35 33.34
C GLN A 411 12.17 14.30 34.53
N ASN A 412 11.97 15.59 34.33
CA ASN A 412 12.15 16.59 35.37
C ASN A 412 11.05 16.50 36.44
N ASP A 413 9.79 16.53 36.05
CA ASP A 413 8.65 16.71 36.96
C ASP A 413 8.17 15.43 37.62
N HIS A 414 8.33 14.28 36.96
CA HIS A 414 7.76 13.00 37.40
C HIS A 414 8.79 11.90 37.60
N GLY A 415 10.06 12.15 37.27
CA GLY A 415 11.12 11.15 37.38
C GLY A 415 10.93 9.97 36.42
N VAL A 416 10.35 10.22 35.24
CA VAL A 416 9.97 9.19 34.27
C VAL A 416 10.71 9.41 32.96
N SER A 417 11.25 8.35 32.38
CA SER A 417 12.02 8.40 31.13
C SER A 417 11.61 7.28 30.17
N PHE A 418 11.72 7.55 28.87
CA PHE A 418 11.41 6.63 27.78
C PHE A 418 12.29 6.93 26.56
N LEU A 419 12.47 5.93 25.70
CA LEU A 419 13.20 6.11 24.45
C LEU A 419 12.33 6.81 23.39
N VAL A 420 12.96 7.61 22.56
CA VAL A 420 12.36 8.17 21.35
C VAL A 420 12.97 7.48 20.15
N HIS A 421 12.15 6.70 19.44
CA HIS A 421 12.52 6.11 18.15
C HIS A 421 11.87 6.93 17.04
N CYS A 422 12.63 7.33 16.03
CA CYS A 422 12.05 7.94 14.83
C CYS A 422 11.94 6.89 13.73
N ASP A 423 10.71 6.59 13.29
CA ASP A 423 10.51 5.88 12.04
C ASP A 423 10.68 6.88 10.88
N ALA A 424 11.91 7.04 10.43
CA ALA A 424 12.28 7.86 9.28
C ALA A 424 12.60 6.99 8.05
N ALA A 425 11.98 5.81 7.94
CA ALA A 425 12.14 4.93 6.80
C ALA A 425 11.93 5.69 5.47
N TRP A 426 10.92 6.55 5.42
CA TRP A 426 10.69 7.49 4.32
C TRP A 426 11.47 8.80 4.50
N GLY A 427 11.34 9.47 5.65
CA GLY A 427 11.79 10.85 5.81
C GLY A 427 13.29 11.05 6.07
N GLY A 428 14.06 9.99 6.31
CA GLY A 428 15.46 10.09 6.74
C GLY A 428 16.35 10.80 5.71
N TYR A 429 16.27 10.40 4.43
CA TYR A 429 17.09 11.02 3.38
C TYR A 429 16.75 12.48 3.08
N PHE A 430 15.56 12.98 3.45
CA PHE A 430 15.19 14.39 3.26
C PHE A 430 16.04 15.34 4.11
N THR A 431 16.69 14.83 5.17
CA THR A 431 17.70 15.61 5.91
C THR A 431 18.85 16.08 5.04
N SER A 432 19.17 15.40 3.94
CA SER A 432 20.19 15.82 2.98
C SER A 432 19.91 17.18 2.34
N ILE A 433 18.65 17.63 2.29
CA ILE A 433 18.25 18.99 1.85
C ILE A 433 18.82 20.06 2.80
N LEU A 434 19.00 19.71 4.07
CA LEU A 434 19.50 20.61 5.12
C LEU A 434 21.02 20.53 5.31
N ARG A 435 21.70 19.55 4.70
CA ARG A 435 23.13 19.33 4.90
C ARG A 435 23.95 20.14 3.90
N PRO A 436 24.90 20.97 4.38
CA PRO A 436 25.82 21.66 3.50
C PRO A 436 26.72 20.66 2.77
N VAL A 437 27.34 21.12 1.68
CA VAL A 437 28.33 20.30 0.96
C VAL A 437 29.59 20.21 1.83
N PRO A 438 30.10 19.01 2.14
CA PRO A 438 31.27 18.84 2.99
C PRO A 438 32.53 19.53 2.47
N ASP A 439 33.40 19.93 3.40
CA ASP A 439 34.74 20.38 3.07
C ASP A 439 35.58 19.23 2.52
N GLY A 440 36.24 19.46 1.38
CA GLY A 440 36.95 18.41 0.65
C GLY A 440 36.11 17.60 -0.35
N TRP A 441 34.82 17.91 -0.54
CA TRP A 441 34.03 17.31 -1.62
C TRP A 441 34.67 17.55 -2.99
N VAL A 442 34.99 16.47 -3.71
CA VAL A 442 35.75 16.51 -4.98
C VAL A 442 34.86 16.79 -6.19
N GLY A 443 33.53 16.69 -6.06
CA GLY A 443 32.59 17.02 -7.12
C GLY A 443 32.33 18.53 -7.25
N GLN A 444 31.72 18.94 -8.37
CA GLN A 444 31.31 20.33 -8.58
C GLN A 444 30.35 20.79 -7.46
N ARG A 445 30.73 21.85 -6.73
CA ARG A 445 29.88 22.48 -5.72
C ARG A 445 28.69 23.19 -6.43
N PRO A 446 27.45 22.98 -5.97
CA PRO A 446 26.29 23.71 -6.49
C PRO A 446 26.41 25.18 -6.14
N ASN A 447 25.89 26.06 -7.01
CA ASN A 447 25.75 27.48 -6.71
C ASN A 447 24.69 27.66 -5.61
N GLU A 448 24.89 28.59 -4.68
CA GLU A 448 23.90 28.86 -3.62
C GLU A 448 22.55 29.31 -4.17
N GLN A 449 22.53 29.97 -5.34
CA GLN A 449 21.28 30.37 -6.01
C GLN A 449 20.52 29.19 -6.64
N GLU A 450 21.15 28.03 -6.79
CA GLU A 450 20.59 26.81 -7.42
C GLU A 450 20.05 25.81 -6.39
N LEU A 451 20.27 26.06 -5.09
CA LEU A 451 19.83 25.17 -4.02
C LEU A 451 18.35 25.38 -3.70
N LEU A 452 17.54 24.42 -4.14
CA LEU A 452 16.14 24.35 -3.76
C LEU A 452 16.01 23.76 -2.35
N GLN A 453 15.20 24.41 -1.52
CA GLN A 453 14.76 23.88 -0.22
C GLN A 453 13.25 24.07 -0.11
N PRO A 454 12.44 23.25 -0.81
CA PRO A 454 11.00 23.41 -0.90
C PRO A 454 10.24 22.84 0.33
N LEU A 455 10.95 22.50 1.40
CA LEU A 455 10.36 21.96 2.64
C LEU A 455 9.50 23.01 3.35
N LEU A 456 8.41 22.55 3.96
CA LEU A 456 7.60 23.36 4.87
C LEU A 456 8.44 23.77 6.10
N PRO A 457 8.28 25.00 6.64
CA PRO A 457 9.00 25.43 7.85
C PRO A 457 8.84 24.47 9.03
N TYR A 458 7.62 23.94 9.22
CA TYR A 458 7.32 22.93 10.22
C TYR A 458 8.22 21.69 10.07
N VAL A 459 8.36 21.17 8.85
CA VAL A 459 9.15 19.96 8.57
C VAL A 459 10.64 20.21 8.79
N ILE A 460 11.15 21.40 8.43
CA ILE A 460 12.55 21.77 8.66
C ILE A 460 12.90 21.69 10.16
N GLU A 461 12.00 22.16 11.03
CA GLU A 461 12.18 22.09 12.47
C GLU A 461 12.30 20.64 12.96
N GLN A 462 11.39 19.76 12.54
CA GLN A 462 11.40 18.35 12.96
C GLN A 462 12.65 17.61 12.46
N LEU A 463 13.02 17.80 11.18
CA LEU A 463 14.21 17.17 10.59
C LEU A 463 15.52 17.63 11.26
N ARG A 464 15.59 18.88 11.72
CA ARG A 464 16.76 19.37 12.48
C ARG A 464 16.91 18.67 13.83
N ASN A 465 15.81 18.29 14.46
CA ASN A 465 15.79 17.67 15.78
C ASN A 465 15.91 16.13 15.76
N LEU A 466 16.02 15.51 14.58
CA LEU A 466 16.25 14.05 14.45
C LEU A 466 17.44 13.56 15.28
N HIS A 467 18.53 14.32 15.33
CA HIS A 467 19.75 13.96 16.08
C HIS A 467 19.56 13.80 17.60
N LEU A 468 18.39 14.19 18.15
CA LEU A 468 18.04 14.06 19.56
C LEU A 468 17.24 12.78 19.87
N ALA A 469 16.81 12.03 18.85
CA ALA A 469 16.21 10.71 19.01
C ALA A 469 17.25 9.69 19.47
N ASP A 470 16.83 8.65 20.21
CA ASP A 470 17.75 7.60 20.66
C ASP A 470 18.09 6.63 19.51
N SER A 471 17.15 6.43 18.59
CA SER A 471 17.35 5.61 17.38
C SER A 471 16.48 6.07 16.22
N ILE A 472 16.93 5.82 15.00
CA ILE A 472 16.26 6.24 13.76
C ILE A 472 16.30 5.11 12.75
N THR A 473 15.13 4.66 12.30
CA THR A 473 14.99 3.81 11.10
C THR A 473 15.10 4.67 9.84
N VAL A 474 15.78 4.21 8.80
CA VAL A 474 15.94 4.92 7.52
C VAL A 474 16.16 3.94 6.37
N ASP A 475 15.41 4.08 5.27
CA ASP A 475 15.49 3.14 4.15
C ASP A 475 16.15 3.75 2.91
N SER A 476 17.34 3.25 2.58
CA SER A 476 18.02 3.59 1.33
C SER A 476 17.22 3.12 0.11
N HIS A 477 16.45 2.03 0.21
CA HIS A 477 15.59 1.55 -0.89
C HIS A 477 14.26 2.31 -1.06
N LYS A 478 14.00 3.34 -0.24
CA LYS A 478 12.86 4.26 -0.40
C LYS A 478 13.37 5.59 -0.97
N SER A 479 13.48 6.62 -0.15
CA SER A 479 13.91 7.97 -0.54
C SER A 479 15.42 8.08 -0.84
N GLY A 480 16.19 7.02 -0.57
CA GLY A 480 17.58 6.88 -1.03
C GLY A 480 17.73 6.31 -2.45
N TYR A 481 16.63 5.96 -3.14
CA TYR A 481 16.63 5.47 -4.53
C TYR A 481 17.54 4.24 -4.77
N CYS A 482 17.89 3.47 -3.75
CA CYS A 482 18.68 2.25 -3.91
C CYS A 482 17.76 1.06 -4.26
N PRO A 483 18.26 0.01 -4.93
CA PRO A 483 17.47 -1.20 -5.14
C PRO A 483 17.21 -1.92 -3.82
N TYR A 484 16.08 -2.63 -3.74
CA TYR A 484 15.82 -3.57 -2.65
C TYR A 484 16.83 -4.74 -2.68
N PRO A 485 17.24 -5.29 -1.51
CA PRO A 485 17.00 -4.83 -0.14
C PRO A 485 18.08 -3.84 0.35
N ALA A 486 17.69 -2.83 1.13
CA ALA A 486 18.59 -1.80 1.72
C ALA A 486 17.81 -0.91 2.72
N GLY A 487 17.38 -1.50 3.84
CA GLY A 487 16.90 -0.75 5.01
C GLY A 487 18.07 -0.31 5.90
N GLY A 488 17.78 0.38 7.01
CA GLY A 488 18.83 0.81 7.93
C GLY A 488 18.32 1.26 9.29
N LEU A 489 19.18 1.10 10.28
CA LEU A 489 18.97 1.55 11.66
C LEU A 489 20.21 2.29 12.16
N CYS A 490 19.99 3.44 12.79
CA CYS A 490 21.03 4.23 13.45
C CYS A 490 20.69 4.41 14.93
N TYR A 491 21.66 4.13 15.80
CA TYR A 491 21.62 4.48 17.23
C TYR A 491 22.43 5.75 17.48
N ARG A 492 21.87 6.67 18.28
CA ARG A 492 22.56 7.89 18.70
C ARG A 492 23.84 7.61 19.49
N ASP A 493 23.80 6.56 20.30
CA ASP A 493 24.93 6.09 21.10
C ASP A 493 25.27 4.67 20.67
N GLU A 494 26.52 4.48 20.22
CA GLU A 494 26.99 3.23 19.67
C GLU A 494 26.92 2.06 20.66
N ARG A 495 26.93 2.34 21.97
CA ARG A 495 26.85 1.35 23.04
C ARG A 495 25.48 0.67 23.10
N MET A 496 24.44 1.31 22.55
CA MET A 496 23.09 0.73 22.50
C MET A 496 23.11 -0.65 21.85
N ARG A 497 23.83 -0.83 20.74
CA ARG A 497 23.90 -2.09 19.98
C ARG A 497 24.28 -3.31 20.83
N LEU A 498 25.01 -3.10 21.93
CA LEU A 498 25.46 -4.16 22.82
C LEU A 498 24.32 -4.78 23.64
N LEU A 499 23.22 -4.05 23.87
CA LEU A 499 22.07 -4.53 24.65
C LEU A 499 21.21 -5.58 23.90
N ILE A 500 21.44 -5.72 22.60
CA ILE A 500 20.77 -6.69 21.73
C ILE A 500 21.76 -7.63 21.04
N ALA A 501 23.03 -7.59 21.43
CA ALA A 501 24.06 -8.42 20.82
C ALA A 501 23.81 -9.91 21.11
N VAL A 502 23.94 -10.75 20.07
CA VAL A 502 23.88 -12.21 20.20
C VAL A 502 25.09 -12.81 19.48
N THR A 503 25.96 -13.50 20.23
CA THR A 503 27.15 -14.16 19.68
C THR A 503 26.93 -15.67 19.53
N SER A 504 27.67 -16.29 18.60
CA SER A 504 27.65 -17.74 18.39
C SER A 504 29.08 -18.31 18.51
N PRO A 505 29.29 -19.49 19.13
CA PRO A 505 30.62 -20.06 19.34
C PRO A 505 31.45 -20.32 18.07
N TYR A 506 30.82 -20.38 16.88
CA TYR A 506 31.53 -20.60 15.61
C TYR A 506 31.85 -19.30 14.85
N ILE A 507 31.34 -18.15 15.29
CA ILE A 507 31.56 -16.86 14.61
C ILE A 507 32.70 -16.14 15.33
N ASN A 508 33.81 -15.92 14.62
CA ASN A 508 34.80 -14.99 15.13
C ASN A 508 34.28 -13.56 14.98
N THR A 509 34.00 -12.89 16.09
CA THR A 509 33.43 -11.54 16.12
C THR A 509 34.46 -10.45 15.82
N THR A 510 35.76 -10.78 15.82
CA THR A 510 36.86 -9.83 15.59
C THR A 510 37.93 -10.41 14.65
N GLY A 511 38.28 -9.66 13.60
CA GLY A 511 39.44 -9.97 12.76
C GLY A 511 40.19 -8.69 12.42
N ASN A 512 41.49 -8.59 12.72
CA ASN A 512 42.39 -7.46 12.43
C ASN A 512 41.71 -6.12 12.11
N GLY A 513 40.95 -5.55 13.07
CA GLY A 513 40.31 -4.23 12.95
C GLY A 513 38.91 -4.19 12.31
N VAL A 514 38.27 -5.32 12.04
CA VAL A 514 36.89 -5.44 11.51
C VAL A 514 36.02 -6.24 12.48
N GLU A 515 34.91 -5.64 12.92
CA GLU A 515 33.88 -6.29 13.76
C GLU A 515 32.81 -6.97 12.91
N SER A 516 32.18 -8.02 13.45
CA SER A 516 31.02 -8.68 12.84
C SER A 516 29.78 -7.77 12.85
N MET A 517 29.17 -7.54 11.68
CA MET A 517 27.90 -6.81 11.59
C MET A 517 26.69 -7.66 11.95
N GLY A 518 26.78 -8.99 11.78
CA GLY A 518 25.69 -9.91 12.08
C GLY A 518 25.45 -10.18 13.56
N THR A 519 26.24 -9.58 14.46
CA THR A 519 26.10 -9.75 15.91
C THR A 519 25.11 -8.76 16.52
N TYR A 520 24.88 -7.61 15.89
CA TYR A 520 24.27 -6.44 16.50
C TYR A 520 22.84 -6.14 16.00
N GLY A 521 22.13 -7.17 15.53
CA GLY A 521 20.80 -7.03 14.96
C GLY A 521 20.00 -8.33 14.98
N LEU A 522 18.82 -8.30 14.35
CA LEU A 522 17.90 -9.44 14.27
C LEU A 522 18.34 -10.46 13.19
N GLU A 523 19.01 -9.96 12.15
CA GLU A 523 19.43 -10.76 11.00
C GLU A 523 20.75 -11.50 11.24
N GLY A 524 20.95 -12.61 10.52
CA GLY A 524 22.21 -13.35 10.47
C GLY A 524 22.98 -13.07 9.19
N SER A 525 22.96 -14.03 8.25
CA SER A 525 23.55 -13.85 6.92
C SER A 525 22.91 -12.68 6.18
N LYS A 526 23.74 -11.76 5.68
CA LYS A 526 23.30 -10.56 4.97
C LYS A 526 24.24 -10.22 3.81
N PRO A 527 23.72 -9.79 2.65
CA PRO A 527 24.52 -9.64 1.44
C PRO A 527 25.41 -8.40 1.49
N GLY A 528 26.72 -8.57 1.35
CA GLY A 528 27.68 -7.46 1.24
C GLY A 528 27.46 -6.57 0.00
N ALA A 529 26.68 -7.04 -0.98
CA ALA A 529 26.26 -6.27 -2.15
C ALA A 529 25.33 -5.09 -1.80
N SER A 530 24.49 -5.23 -0.77
CA SER A 530 23.56 -4.18 -0.35
C SER A 530 24.27 -2.92 0.17
N PRO A 531 25.16 -2.99 1.19
CA PRO A 531 25.91 -1.81 1.63
C PRO A 531 26.85 -1.27 0.53
N LEU A 532 27.36 -2.11 -0.38
CA LEU A 532 28.15 -1.64 -1.51
C LEU A 532 27.32 -0.80 -2.50
N ALA A 533 26.06 -1.18 -2.73
CA ALA A 533 25.13 -0.39 -3.53
C ALA A 533 24.91 1.00 -2.90
N VAL A 534 24.61 1.04 -1.60
CA VAL A 534 24.38 2.29 -0.86
C VAL A 534 25.64 3.15 -0.84
N TRP A 535 26.81 2.56 -0.58
CA TRP A 535 28.09 3.26 -0.59
C TRP A 535 28.39 3.90 -1.95
N THR A 536 28.19 3.15 -3.04
CA THR A 536 28.43 3.65 -4.40
C THR A 536 27.52 4.84 -4.70
N ALA A 537 26.25 4.78 -4.28
CA ALA A 537 25.33 5.90 -4.41
C ALA A 537 25.74 7.11 -3.54
N ASN A 538 26.08 6.91 -2.27
CA ASN A 538 26.50 7.97 -1.37
C ASN A 538 27.74 8.72 -1.89
N VAL A 539 28.74 7.99 -2.41
CA VAL A 539 29.98 8.57 -2.95
C VAL A 539 29.74 9.34 -4.25
N VAL A 540 28.87 8.83 -5.14
CA VAL A 540 28.63 9.46 -6.46
C VAL A 540 27.66 10.64 -6.36
N ILE A 541 26.60 10.49 -5.56
CA ILE A 541 25.51 11.46 -5.47
C ILE A 541 25.80 12.50 -4.37
N GLY A 542 26.22 12.05 -3.19
CA GLY A 542 26.47 12.87 -2.00
C GLY A 542 25.23 13.05 -1.11
N LEU A 543 25.40 12.85 0.21
CA LEU A 543 24.35 13.01 1.23
C LEU A 543 24.16 14.48 1.68
N HIS A 544 24.04 15.38 0.72
CA HIS A 544 23.99 16.83 0.96
C HIS A 544 23.12 17.56 -0.08
N GLN A 545 22.95 18.87 0.11
CA GLN A 545 22.09 19.73 -0.71
C GLN A 545 22.40 19.69 -2.23
N GLY A 546 23.66 19.47 -2.63
CA GLY A 546 24.08 19.30 -4.04
C GLY A 546 23.98 17.88 -4.63
N GLY A 547 23.43 16.94 -3.86
CA GLY A 547 23.36 15.51 -4.12
C GLY A 547 21.94 14.97 -3.95
N TYR A 548 21.72 14.10 -2.96
CA TYR A 548 20.39 13.61 -2.61
C TYR A 548 19.41 14.75 -2.27
N GLY A 549 19.89 15.83 -1.66
CA GLY A 549 19.06 17.00 -1.37
C GLY A 549 18.50 17.65 -2.63
N ARG A 550 19.22 17.57 -3.75
CA ARG A 550 18.74 18.03 -5.07
C ARG A 550 17.62 17.12 -5.59
N ILE A 551 17.88 15.82 -5.65
CA ILE A 551 16.91 14.81 -6.15
C ILE A 551 15.58 14.94 -5.39
N LEU A 552 15.66 14.98 -4.06
CA LEU A 552 14.47 15.07 -3.21
C LEU A 552 13.79 16.43 -3.29
N SER A 553 14.53 17.51 -3.50
CA SER A 553 13.91 18.83 -3.75
C SER A 553 13.15 18.85 -5.08
N GLU A 554 13.72 18.28 -6.14
CA GLU A 554 13.04 18.14 -7.45
C GLU A 554 11.79 17.24 -7.34
N ALA A 555 11.85 16.17 -6.54
CA ALA A 555 10.70 15.31 -6.23
C ALA A 555 9.61 16.04 -5.41
N ILE A 556 9.97 16.82 -4.39
CA ILE A 556 9.01 17.66 -3.64
C ILE A 556 8.35 18.69 -4.58
N MET A 557 9.11 19.35 -5.45
CA MET A 557 8.55 20.29 -6.43
C MET A 557 7.52 19.60 -7.33
N THR A 558 7.79 18.36 -7.75
CA THR A 558 6.84 17.53 -8.48
C THR A 558 5.58 17.24 -7.65
N GLY A 559 5.76 16.84 -6.39
CA GLY A 559 4.66 16.62 -5.44
C GLY A 559 3.79 17.86 -5.25
N VAL A 560 4.40 19.04 -5.13
CA VAL A 560 3.68 20.31 -4.99
C VAL A 560 2.89 20.67 -6.26
N ARG A 561 3.40 20.34 -7.46
CA ARG A 561 2.64 20.48 -8.72
C ARG A 561 1.45 19.52 -8.80
N TYR A 562 1.62 18.27 -8.39
CA TYR A 562 0.49 17.34 -8.32
C TYR A 562 -0.54 17.78 -7.29
N TYR A 563 -0.10 18.24 -6.12
CA TYR A 563 -0.98 18.83 -5.13
C TYR A 563 -1.75 20.04 -5.68
N SER A 564 -1.08 20.98 -6.35
CA SER A 564 -1.73 22.16 -6.91
C SER A 564 -2.77 21.79 -7.96
N MET A 565 -2.49 20.76 -8.75
CA MET A 565 -3.44 20.16 -9.69
C MET A 565 -4.66 19.59 -8.95
N TRP A 566 -4.50 18.72 -7.94
CA TRP A 566 -5.62 18.17 -7.16
C TRP A 566 -6.44 19.23 -6.44
N LEU A 567 -5.78 20.26 -5.92
CA LEU A 567 -6.40 21.38 -5.21
C LEU A 567 -7.27 22.25 -6.12
N THR A 568 -6.83 22.45 -7.37
CA THR A 568 -7.49 23.37 -8.32
C THR A 568 -8.43 22.64 -9.29
N MET A 569 -8.46 21.31 -9.24
CA MET A 569 -9.27 20.48 -10.11
C MET A 569 -10.74 20.46 -9.67
N GLN A 570 -11.55 21.26 -10.38
CA GLN A 570 -13.00 21.29 -10.23
C GLN A 570 -13.66 21.38 -11.61
N SER A 571 -14.83 20.76 -11.74
CA SER A 571 -15.73 20.96 -12.88
C SER A 571 -17.19 21.04 -12.42
N ASP A 572 -18.10 21.23 -13.36
CA ASP A 572 -19.55 21.12 -13.14
C ASP A 572 -20.01 19.69 -12.81
N LYS A 573 -19.10 18.70 -12.91
CA LYS A 573 -19.38 17.29 -12.67
C LYS A 573 -18.82 16.77 -11.36
N PHE A 574 -17.63 17.21 -10.96
CA PHE A 574 -16.98 16.71 -9.74
C PHE A 574 -16.05 17.72 -9.08
N VAL A 575 -15.71 17.42 -7.83
CA VAL A 575 -14.72 18.12 -7.02
C VAL A 575 -13.63 17.16 -6.57
N SER A 576 -12.39 17.64 -6.56
CA SER A 576 -11.25 16.98 -5.93
C SER A 576 -10.83 17.77 -4.70
N ILE A 577 -10.69 17.09 -3.55
CA ILE A 577 -10.28 17.71 -2.29
C ILE A 577 -9.04 17.00 -1.76
N PRO A 578 -7.89 17.68 -1.63
CA PRO A 578 -6.71 17.12 -0.96
C PRO A 578 -6.86 17.12 0.56
N LEU A 579 -6.20 16.18 1.24
CA LEU A 579 -6.15 16.10 2.71
C LEU A 579 -5.54 17.37 3.30
N ASN A 580 -4.33 17.72 2.90
CA ASN A 580 -3.67 18.94 3.40
C ASN A 580 -4.41 20.15 2.84
N GLN A 581 -4.77 21.07 3.74
CA GLN A 581 -5.54 22.26 3.37
C GLN A 581 -4.62 23.36 2.85
N PHE A 582 -5.05 24.03 1.79
CA PHE A 582 -4.47 25.31 1.38
C PHE A 582 -5.16 26.44 2.15
N GLU A 583 -4.38 27.20 2.92
CA GLU A 583 -4.89 28.38 3.62
C GLU A 583 -5.10 29.54 2.64
N VAL A 584 -6.36 29.95 2.48
CA VAL A 584 -6.69 31.12 1.65
C VAL A 584 -6.23 32.39 2.38
N PRO A 585 -5.39 33.24 1.75
CA PRO A 585 -4.93 34.47 2.38
C PRO A 585 -6.10 35.37 2.80
N GLN A 586 -6.00 35.98 3.97
CA GLN A 586 -7.06 36.83 4.54
C GLN A 586 -7.48 37.93 3.55
N GLY A 587 -8.78 38.04 3.30
CA GLY A 587 -9.37 39.05 2.41
C GLY A 587 -9.34 38.71 0.91
N GLN A 588 -8.96 37.49 0.52
CA GLN A 588 -9.09 36.99 -0.86
C GLN A 588 -10.25 36.00 -1.00
N GLU A 589 -10.93 36.05 -2.15
CA GLU A 589 -11.91 35.04 -2.54
C GLU A 589 -11.23 33.71 -2.87
N THR A 590 -11.80 32.59 -2.43
CA THR A 590 -11.23 31.24 -2.62
C THR A 590 -10.92 30.96 -4.08
N ARG A 591 -11.82 31.32 -5.00
CA ARG A 591 -11.64 31.08 -6.45
C ARG A 591 -10.45 31.86 -7.02
N GLU A 592 -10.25 33.10 -6.58
CA GLU A 592 -9.11 33.92 -7.03
C GLU A 592 -7.78 33.37 -6.49
N ALA A 593 -7.78 32.88 -5.25
CA ALA A 593 -6.61 32.25 -4.65
C ALA A 593 -6.23 30.95 -5.38
N LEU A 594 -7.21 30.11 -5.72
CA LEU A 594 -7.00 28.87 -6.47
C LEU A 594 -6.53 29.13 -7.92
N ASP A 595 -7.10 30.11 -8.62
CA ASP A 595 -6.64 30.51 -9.97
C ASP A 595 -5.19 31.01 -9.94
N ARG A 596 -4.82 31.74 -8.88
CA ARG A 596 -3.43 32.17 -8.67
C ARG A 596 -2.50 30.98 -8.48
N VAL A 597 -2.87 29.98 -7.67
CA VAL A 597 -2.08 28.76 -7.48
C VAL A 597 -1.91 28.02 -8.81
N TYR A 598 -2.99 27.83 -9.55
CA TYR A 598 -2.96 27.16 -10.85
C TYR A 598 -1.99 27.84 -11.83
N LYS A 599 -2.09 29.16 -11.98
CA LYS A 599 -1.23 29.95 -12.88
C LYS A 599 0.22 30.07 -12.39
N SER A 600 0.44 30.13 -11.08
CA SER A 600 1.76 30.36 -10.51
C SER A 600 2.56 29.07 -10.36
N ILE A 601 1.90 27.90 -10.35
CA ILE A 601 2.52 26.62 -9.99
C ILE A 601 2.20 25.54 -11.02
N THR A 602 0.92 25.20 -11.23
CA THR A 602 0.53 24.06 -12.08
C THR A 602 1.01 24.24 -13.53
N THR A 603 0.68 25.37 -14.15
CA THR A 603 0.96 25.62 -15.58
C THR A 603 2.23 26.43 -15.82
N ARG A 604 2.87 26.93 -14.76
CA ARG A 604 4.08 27.74 -14.90
C ARG A 604 5.28 26.87 -15.32
N PRO A 605 6.10 27.31 -16.30
CA PRO A 605 7.36 26.66 -16.63
C PRO A 605 8.28 26.55 -15.40
N TYR A 606 8.97 25.43 -15.25
CA TYR A 606 9.76 25.07 -14.08
C TYR A 606 10.86 26.09 -13.82
N GLN A 607 11.50 26.57 -14.89
CA GLN A 607 12.57 27.54 -14.78
C GLN A 607 12.08 28.92 -14.29
N GLU A 608 10.87 29.30 -14.67
CA GLU A 608 10.22 30.51 -14.15
C GLU A 608 9.73 30.29 -12.70
N LEU A 609 9.24 29.09 -12.38
CA LEU A 609 8.76 28.73 -11.06
C LEU A 609 9.87 28.86 -10.00
N ILE A 610 11.04 28.26 -10.25
CA ILE A 610 12.14 28.23 -9.27
C ILE A 610 12.79 29.61 -9.05
N THR A 611 12.65 30.52 -10.01
CA THR A 611 13.21 31.89 -9.91
C THR A 611 12.20 32.91 -9.37
N ASP A 612 10.90 32.62 -9.43
CA ASP A 612 9.85 33.48 -8.87
C ASP A 612 9.74 33.29 -7.35
N ARG A 613 10.23 34.28 -6.60
CA ARG A 613 10.18 34.31 -5.13
C ARG A 613 8.77 34.18 -4.55
N LYS A 614 7.74 34.73 -5.22
CA LYS A 614 6.35 34.64 -4.74
C LYS A 614 5.79 33.25 -4.96
N ALA A 615 6.10 32.62 -6.10
CA ALA A 615 5.68 31.26 -6.38
C ALA A 615 6.40 30.26 -5.46
N MET A 616 7.71 30.42 -5.24
CA MET A 616 8.46 29.60 -4.27
C MET A 616 8.00 29.80 -2.82
N ALA A 617 7.48 30.97 -2.45
CA ALA A 617 6.85 31.16 -1.15
C ALA A 617 5.56 30.34 -0.99
N LEU A 618 4.77 30.21 -2.07
CA LEU A 618 3.59 29.32 -2.08
C LEU A 618 4.01 27.84 -1.99
N VAL A 619 5.04 27.44 -2.75
CA VAL A 619 5.59 26.06 -2.69
C VAL A 619 5.96 25.68 -1.25
N LYS A 620 6.62 26.58 -0.52
CA LYS A 620 7.04 26.36 0.89
C LYS A 620 5.90 26.41 1.90
N GLY A 621 4.65 26.58 1.47
CA GLY A 621 3.48 26.70 2.32
C GLY A 621 2.32 25.78 1.94
N MET A 622 2.52 24.81 1.04
CA MET A 622 1.43 23.95 0.58
C MET A 622 1.88 22.54 0.20
N GLY A 623 0.94 21.60 0.17
CA GLY A 623 1.21 20.19 -0.12
C GLY A 623 1.37 19.33 1.13
N ALA A 624 1.72 18.07 0.92
CA ALA A 624 2.09 17.16 2.00
C ALA A 624 3.48 17.46 2.56
N ASP A 625 3.76 17.00 3.78
CA ASP A 625 5.00 17.29 4.51
C ASP A 625 6.26 16.79 3.77
N LEU A 626 6.21 15.56 3.23
CA LEU A 626 7.33 14.92 2.51
C LEU A 626 6.86 14.22 1.22
N MET A 627 6.05 14.90 0.40
CA MET A 627 5.71 14.59 -1.01
C MET A 627 4.72 13.45 -1.33
N ILE A 628 3.97 12.93 -0.35
CA ILE A 628 2.86 11.98 -0.60
C ILE A 628 1.53 12.71 -0.43
N ASN A 629 0.87 13.07 -1.52
CA ASN A 629 -0.37 13.83 -1.49
C ASN A 629 -1.58 12.90 -1.44
N THR A 630 -2.37 12.99 -0.37
CA THR A 630 -3.66 12.28 -0.28
C THR A 630 -4.80 13.17 -0.73
N PHE A 631 -5.73 12.64 -1.51
CA PHE A 631 -6.93 13.35 -1.97
C PHE A 631 -8.09 12.40 -2.25
N ALA A 632 -9.30 12.93 -2.33
CA ALA A 632 -10.49 12.18 -2.73
C ALA A 632 -11.40 13.03 -3.62
N CYS A 633 -12.22 12.35 -4.40
CA CYS A 633 -13.21 12.98 -5.26
C CYS A 633 -14.63 12.81 -4.72
N ASN A 634 -15.48 13.78 -5.00
CA ASN A 634 -16.93 13.68 -4.86
C ASN A 634 -17.59 14.31 -6.10
N PHE A 635 -18.86 14.03 -6.36
CA PHE A 635 -19.51 14.40 -7.62
C PHE A 635 -20.87 15.06 -7.43
N TYR A 636 -21.26 15.87 -8.42
CA TYR A 636 -22.59 16.46 -8.47
C TYR A 636 -23.58 15.44 -9.05
N LEU A 637 -24.78 15.36 -8.49
CA LEU A 637 -25.89 14.57 -9.03
C LEU A 637 -26.48 15.25 -10.27
N ALA A 638 -27.40 14.57 -10.96
CA ALA A 638 -28.01 15.07 -12.19
C ALA A 638 -28.82 16.37 -12.00
N ASP A 639 -29.25 16.66 -10.76
CA ASP A 639 -29.97 17.89 -10.39
C ASP A 639 -29.03 19.06 -10.02
N GLY A 640 -27.70 18.86 -10.09
CA GLY A 640 -26.69 19.85 -9.76
C GLY A 640 -26.36 19.96 -8.27
N THR A 641 -26.99 19.16 -7.41
CA THR A 641 -26.62 19.08 -5.99
C THR A 641 -25.37 18.22 -5.81
N LEU A 642 -24.56 18.50 -4.79
CA LEU A 642 -23.39 17.68 -4.48
C LEU A 642 -23.84 16.39 -3.78
N ASN A 643 -23.31 15.24 -4.20
CA ASN A 643 -23.56 13.96 -3.53
C ASN A 643 -23.16 14.05 -2.05
N THR A 644 -24.03 13.55 -1.17
CA THR A 644 -23.76 13.51 0.28
C THR A 644 -23.54 12.09 0.80
N ASP A 645 -23.68 11.05 -0.04
CA ASP A 645 -23.52 9.65 0.35
C ASP A 645 -22.05 9.21 0.24
N PRO A 646 -21.38 8.85 1.36
CA PRO A 646 -20.01 8.34 1.32
C PRO A 646 -19.86 7.09 0.46
N ALA A 647 -20.86 6.20 0.42
CA ALA A 647 -20.78 4.97 -0.37
C ALA A 647 -20.72 5.25 -1.88
N GLU A 648 -21.45 6.26 -2.35
CA GLU A 648 -21.43 6.66 -3.76
C GLU A 648 -20.15 7.41 -4.12
N ALA A 649 -19.60 8.20 -3.19
CA ALA A 649 -18.28 8.79 -3.36
C ALA A 649 -17.20 7.69 -3.42
N ASN A 650 -17.22 6.72 -2.51
CA ASN A 650 -16.28 5.60 -2.49
C ASN A 650 -16.33 4.81 -3.79
N TYR A 651 -17.54 4.50 -4.27
CA TYR A 651 -17.74 3.84 -5.54
C TYR A 651 -17.10 4.62 -6.70
N LEU A 652 -17.28 5.94 -6.78
CA LEU A 652 -16.60 6.77 -7.78
C LEU A 652 -15.08 6.68 -7.69
N ASN A 653 -14.52 6.84 -6.49
CA ASN A 653 -13.07 6.80 -6.27
C ASN A 653 -12.48 5.44 -6.66
N ASP A 654 -13.16 4.33 -6.32
CA ASP A 654 -12.76 2.99 -6.74
C ASP A 654 -12.77 2.82 -8.26
N ARG A 655 -13.79 3.35 -8.94
CA ARG A 655 -13.89 3.27 -10.41
C ARG A 655 -12.77 4.04 -11.11
N ILE A 656 -12.43 5.22 -10.59
CA ILE A 656 -11.29 6.00 -11.09
C ILE A 656 -9.98 5.24 -10.80
N TYR A 657 -9.81 4.70 -9.58
CA TYR A 657 -8.63 3.90 -9.21
C TYR A 657 -8.45 2.67 -10.10
N GLU A 658 -9.52 1.92 -10.39
CA GLU A 658 -9.50 0.77 -11.28
C GLU A 658 -9.00 1.11 -12.68
N ARG A 659 -9.27 2.34 -13.15
CA ARG A 659 -8.82 2.80 -14.46
C ARG A 659 -7.39 3.32 -14.49
N LEU A 660 -6.90 3.77 -13.34
CA LEU A 660 -5.60 4.40 -13.18
C LEU A 660 -4.67 3.53 -12.33
N SER A 661 -4.81 2.22 -12.40
CA SER A 661 -3.95 1.26 -11.69
C SER A 661 -3.67 0.01 -12.51
N LEU A 662 -2.55 -0.66 -12.19
CA LEU A 662 -2.19 -1.98 -12.71
C LEU A 662 -2.34 -3.00 -11.57
N ARG A 663 -3.29 -3.92 -11.70
CA ARG A 663 -3.69 -4.84 -10.62
C ARG A 663 -3.51 -6.32 -10.98
N ARG A 664 -3.34 -6.62 -12.27
CA ARG A 664 -3.26 -7.98 -12.80
C ARG A 664 -2.16 -8.08 -13.84
N ILE A 665 -1.54 -9.26 -13.93
CA ILE A 665 -0.57 -9.59 -14.99
C ILE A 665 -1.16 -9.51 -16.41
N THR A 666 -2.49 -9.57 -16.53
CA THR A 666 -3.24 -9.45 -17.79
C THR A 666 -3.61 -8.01 -18.16
N ASP A 667 -3.31 -7.03 -17.30
CA ASP A 667 -3.59 -5.63 -17.61
C ASP A 667 -2.60 -5.12 -18.65
N ASN A 668 -3.08 -4.36 -19.64
CA ASN A 668 -2.21 -3.76 -20.64
C ASN A 668 -1.68 -2.41 -20.14
N MET A 669 -0.40 -2.36 -19.79
CA MET A 669 0.26 -1.13 -19.31
C MET A 669 0.13 0.06 -20.29
N ASN A 670 0.03 -0.18 -21.59
CA ASN A 670 -0.07 0.88 -22.59
C ASN A 670 -1.45 1.56 -22.63
N LEU A 671 -2.45 0.98 -21.95
CA LEU A 671 -3.79 1.52 -21.85
C LEU A 671 -4.03 2.27 -20.53
N VAL A 672 -3.05 2.28 -19.62
CA VAL A 672 -3.12 3.01 -18.35
C VAL A 672 -2.28 4.29 -18.46
N PRO A 673 -2.91 5.46 -18.71
CA PRO A 673 -2.19 6.68 -19.04
C PRO A 673 -1.56 7.36 -17.81
N PHE A 674 -2.02 7.03 -16.61
CA PHE A 674 -1.51 7.56 -15.35
C PHE A 674 -1.76 6.52 -14.25
N ILE A 675 -0.77 6.28 -13.39
CA ILE A 675 -0.82 5.21 -12.38
C ILE A 675 -0.82 5.84 -10.99
N LEU A 676 -1.89 5.59 -10.25
CA LEU A 676 -2.13 6.00 -8.87
C LEU A 676 -2.32 4.77 -7.96
N VAL A 677 -2.29 5.01 -6.64
CA VAL A 677 -2.72 4.03 -5.64
C VAL A 677 -3.98 4.54 -4.93
N GLY A 678 -4.95 3.65 -4.74
CA GLY A 678 -6.12 3.86 -3.90
C GLY A 678 -5.88 3.27 -2.51
N THR A 679 -6.42 3.92 -1.48
CA THR A 679 -6.32 3.52 -0.08
C THR A 679 -7.65 3.76 0.63
N ILE A 680 -7.96 2.97 1.66
CA ILE A 680 -9.22 3.04 2.40
C ILE A 680 -8.91 3.58 3.79
N TRP A 681 -9.57 4.69 4.13
CA TRP A 681 -9.49 5.30 5.44
C TRP A 681 -10.68 4.85 6.26
N THR A 682 -10.40 4.08 7.30
CA THR A 682 -11.47 3.65 8.20
C THR A 682 -11.82 4.74 9.20
N GLN A 683 -13.10 4.92 9.50
CA GLN A 683 -13.52 5.87 10.53
C GLN A 683 -12.95 5.48 11.91
N GLU A 684 -12.81 4.19 12.17
CA GLU A 684 -12.22 3.65 13.41
C GLU A 684 -10.77 4.12 13.60
N GLU A 685 -9.95 4.10 12.55
CA GLU A 685 -8.53 4.46 12.62
C GLU A 685 -8.30 5.97 12.56
N TYR A 686 -8.99 6.68 11.67
CA TYR A 686 -8.72 8.10 11.40
C TYR A 686 -9.58 9.08 12.19
N LYS A 687 -10.68 8.61 12.78
CA LYS A 687 -11.52 9.36 13.73
C LYS A 687 -11.85 10.78 13.23
N ASP A 688 -11.62 11.79 14.05
CA ASP A 688 -11.95 13.19 13.75
C ASP A 688 -11.24 13.75 12.51
N CYS A 689 -10.04 13.25 12.18
CA CYS A 689 -9.33 13.63 10.96
C CYS A 689 -10.17 13.25 9.73
N LEU A 690 -10.71 12.03 9.69
CA LEU A 690 -11.59 11.61 8.61
C LEU A 690 -12.93 12.35 8.61
N THR A 691 -13.50 12.63 9.79
CA THR A 691 -14.74 13.44 9.91
C THR A 691 -14.56 14.82 9.27
N LYS A 692 -13.44 15.50 9.56
CA LYS A 692 -13.10 16.80 8.94
C LYS A 692 -12.89 16.68 7.43
N PHE A 693 -12.25 15.60 6.98
CA PHE A 693 -12.03 15.38 5.56
C PHE A 693 -13.34 15.15 4.79
N LYS A 694 -14.24 14.29 5.32
CA LYS A 694 -15.60 14.09 4.78
C LYS A 694 -16.42 15.38 4.74
N THR A 695 -16.30 16.21 5.78
CA THR A 695 -16.95 17.53 5.84
C THR A 695 -16.54 18.41 4.65
N ARG A 696 -15.25 18.45 4.33
CA ARG A 696 -14.72 19.23 3.20
C ARG A 696 -15.13 18.68 1.82
N LEU A 697 -15.40 17.38 1.74
CA LEU A 697 -15.97 16.73 0.56
C LEU A 697 -17.48 16.95 0.41
N GLY A 698 -18.16 17.53 1.41
CA GLY A 698 -19.61 17.69 1.41
C GLY A 698 -20.37 16.37 1.67
N LEU A 699 -19.72 15.39 2.28
CA LEU A 699 -20.31 14.10 2.60
C LEU A 699 -20.99 14.13 3.96
N ARG A 700 -21.98 13.24 4.14
CA ARG A 700 -22.64 13.00 5.42
C ARG A 700 -21.61 12.58 6.48
N LEU A 701 -21.83 13.06 7.70
CA LEU A 701 -21.01 12.74 8.86
C LEU A 701 -21.64 11.56 9.60
N ASP A 702 -21.25 10.35 9.20
CA ASP A 702 -21.54 9.09 9.88
C ASP A 702 -20.26 8.26 10.00
N ASP A 703 -20.35 7.03 10.50
CA ASP A 703 -19.19 6.16 10.69
C ASP A 703 -18.70 5.45 9.41
N SER A 704 -19.11 5.91 8.22
CA SER A 704 -18.64 5.33 6.95
C SER A 704 -17.15 5.60 6.72
N ASP A 705 -16.48 4.60 6.18
CA ASP A 705 -15.11 4.71 5.67
C ASP A 705 -15.06 5.58 4.39
N LEU A 706 -13.86 6.04 4.02
CA LEU A 706 -13.64 6.84 2.81
C LEU A 706 -12.52 6.24 1.95
N HIS A 707 -12.80 6.09 0.66
CA HIS A 707 -11.81 5.65 -0.32
C HIS A 707 -11.12 6.88 -0.90
N THR A 708 -9.80 6.88 -0.85
CA THR A 708 -8.95 8.02 -1.21
C THR A 708 -7.83 7.57 -2.13
N PHE A 709 -7.13 8.52 -2.72
CA PHE A 709 -5.91 8.31 -3.51
C PHE A 709 -4.71 8.81 -2.74
N SER A 710 -3.60 8.09 -2.81
CA SER A 710 -2.28 8.59 -2.41
C SER A 710 -1.43 8.76 -3.66
N SER A 711 -0.90 9.97 -3.85
CA SER A 711 -0.06 10.33 -4.99
C SER A 711 1.36 10.58 -4.51
N VAL A 712 2.23 9.58 -4.68
CA VAL A 712 3.64 9.67 -4.32
C VAL A 712 4.45 10.20 -5.51
N ALA A 713 5.07 11.36 -5.34
CA ALA A 713 5.84 12.03 -6.39
C ALA A 713 7.35 11.77 -6.26
N MET A 714 7.83 10.59 -6.68
CA MET A 714 9.27 10.27 -6.59
C MET A 714 10.08 10.63 -7.84
N SER A 715 9.44 10.82 -8.98
CA SER A 715 10.14 11.11 -10.23
C SER A 715 10.72 12.52 -10.19
N PRO A 716 12.06 12.69 -10.30
CA PRO A 716 12.65 14.01 -10.44
C PRO A 716 12.55 14.53 -11.88
N PHE A 717 11.85 13.83 -12.79
CA PHE A 717 11.80 14.11 -14.22
C PHE A 717 10.46 14.70 -14.70
N VAL A 718 9.58 15.13 -13.79
CA VAL A 718 8.31 15.74 -14.19
C VAL A 718 8.58 17.14 -14.74
N THR A 719 8.48 17.25 -16.06
CA THR A 719 8.73 18.47 -16.83
C THR A 719 7.51 19.38 -16.97
N ASP A 720 7.77 20.54 -17.57
CA ASP A 720 6.75 21.50 -17.99
C ASP A 720 5.71 20.84 -18.88
N ASN A 721 4.44 21.14 -18.59
CA ASN A 721 3.22 20.58 -19.20
C ASN A 721 2.92 19.11 -18.87
N PHE A 722 3.85 18.31 -18.33
CA PHE A 722 3.56 16.91 -18.00
C PHE A 722 2.57 16.79 -16.85
N ALA A 723 2.71 17.61 -15.80
CA ALA A 723 1.75 17.63 -14.70
C ALA A 723 0.35 18.05 -15.17
N ASP A 724 0.24 19.03 -16.07
CA ASP A 724 -1.03 19.46 -16.65
C ASP A 724 -1.66 18.36 -17.53
N GLU A 725 -0.85 17.64 -18.32
CA GLU A 725 -1.30 16.46 -19.08
C GLU A 725 -1.86 15.36 -18.16
N MET A 726 -1.18 15.06 -17.05
CA MET A 726 -1.66 14.06 -16.08
C MET A 726 -2.96 14.52 -15.41
N GLY A 727 -3.09 15.81 -15.11
CA GLY A 727 -4.30 16.41 -14.55
C GLY A 727 -5.48 16.32 -15.50
N ASN A 728 -5.27 16.67 -16.76
CA ASN A 728 -6.29 16.55 -17.80
C ASN A 728 -6.68 15.07 -18.02
N THR A 729 -5.70 14.16 -18.00
CA THR A 729 -5.95 12.71 -18.09
C THR A 729 -6.84 12.24 -16.95
N PHE A 730 -6.49 12.57 -15.71
CA PHE A 730 -7.30 12.22 -14.54
C PHE A 730 -8.70 12.83 -14.64
N LYS A 731 -8.80 14.12 -15.00
CA LYS A 731 -10.07 14.83 -15.12
C LYS A 731 -11.01 14.14 -16.11
N VAL A 732 -10.52 13.76 -17.30
CA VAL A 732 -11.33 13.05 -18.31
C VAL A 732 -11.84 11.72 -17.75
N VAL A 733 -10.97 10.95 -17.10
CA VAL A 733 -11.36 9.67 -16.48
C VAL A 733 -12.42 9.88 -15.39
N ALA A 734 -12.21 10.87 -14.52
CA ALA A 734 -13.16 11.20 -13.46
C ALA A 734 -14.52 11.61 -14.03
N GLU A 735 -14.56 12.49 -15.04
CA GLU A 735 -15.81 12.93 -15.66
C GLU A 735 -16.56 11.79 -16.37
N GLU A 736 -15.84 10.87 -17.01
CA GLU A 736 -16.43 9.65 -17.61
C GLU A 736 -17.05 8.72 -16.54
N GLU A 737 -16.35 8.50 -15.43
CA GLU A 737 -16.88 7.67 -14.34
C GLU A 737 -18.02 8.36 -13.58
N VAL A 738 -18.03 9.68 -13.47
CA VAL A 738 -19.17 10.43 -12.90
C VAL A 738 -20.43 10.20 -13.71
N GLU A 739 -20.37 10.25 -15.04
CA GLU A 739 -21.54 9.97 -15.87
C GLU A 739 -22.04 8.53 -15.72
N ARG A 740 -21.11 7.57 -15.61
CA ARG A 740 -21.46 6.17 -15.33
C ARG A 740 -22.13 6.01 -13.97
N CYS A 741 -21.58 6.65 -12.93
CA CYS A 741 -22.15 6.63 -11.57
C CYS A 741 -23.53 7.30 -11.54
N ARG A 742 -23.70 8.45 -12.20
CA ARG A 742 -25.01 9.11 -12.36
C ARG A 742 -26.01 8.19 -13.04
N GLY A 743 -25.63 7.57 -14.16
CA GLY A 743 -26.48 6.62 -14.87
C GLY A 743 -26.86 5.41 -14.03
N ARG A 744 -25.93 4.93 -13.18
CA ARG A 744 -26.14 3.83 -12.24
C ARG A 744 -27.19 4.14 -11.18
N ILE A 745 -27.17 5.34 -10.60
CA ILE A 745 -28.02 5.69 -9.43
C ILE A 745 -29.29 6.47 -9.77
N THR A 746 -29.38 7.05 -10.97
CA THR A 746 -30.55 7.85 -11.37
C THR A 746 -31.71 6.92 -11.75
N PRO A 747 -32.87 6.98 -11.05
CA PRO A 747 -34.02 6.17 -11.42
C PRO A 747 -34.57 6.53 -12.80
N GLN A 748 -34.69 5.52 -13.66
CA GLN A 748 -35.28 5.60 -15.00
C GLN A 748 -36.49 4.65 -15.11
N PRO A 749 -37.45 4.92 -16.02
CA PRO A 749 -38.53 3.98 -16.29
C PRO A 749 -37.99 2.61 -16.76
N VAL A 750 -38.33 1.53 -16.05
CA VAL A 750 -37.93 0.15 -16.36
C VAL A 750 -39.10 -0.82 -16.15
N TYR A 751 -38.96 -2.03 -16.67
CA TYR A 751 -39.88 -3.11 -16.30
C TYR A 751 -39.56 -3.61 -14.90
N HIS A 752 -40.60 -3.92 -14.13
CA HIS A 752 -40.49 -4.34 -12.74
C HIS A 752 -41.03 -5.76 -12.56
N ASP A 753 -40.26 -6.56 -11.82
CA ASP A 753 -40.51 -7.98 -11.62
C ASP A 753 -40.80 -8.26 -10.14
N PHE A 754 -41.79 -9.13 -9.89
CA PHE A 754 -42.19 -9.54 -8.56
C PHE A 754 -42.39 -11.04 -8.50
N LEU A 755 -42.02 -11.69 -7.41
CA LEU A 755 -42.52 -13.02 -7.03
C LEU A 755 -43.98 -12.90 -6.61
N LEU A 756 -44.81 -13.85 -7.03
CA LEU A 756 -46.22 -13.91 -6.69
C LEU A 756 -46.47 -14.95 -5.60
N HIS A 757 -46.86 -14.49 -4.42
CA HIS A 757 -47.20 -15.33 -3.27
C HIS A 757 -48.70 -15.31 -2.96
N GLY A 758 -49.18 -16.37 -2.31
CA GLY A 758 -50.56 -16.51 -1.84
C GLY A 758 -51.53 -17.00 -2.93
N THR A 759 -52.59 -17.71 -2.53
CA THR A 759 -53.63 -18.26 -3.42
C THR A 759 -55.05 -17.85 -3.02
N ASP A 760 -55.23 -17.30 -1.82
CA ASP A 760 -56.49 -16.71 -1.35
C ASP A 760 -56.47 -15.17 -1.48
N GLN A 761 -55.29 -14.57 -1.32
CA GLN A 761 -54.96 -13.19 -1.64
C GLN A 761 -53.56 -13.18 -2.26
N VAL A 762 -53.34 -12.33 -3.25
CA VAL A 762 -52.02 -12.22 -3.88
C VAL A 762 -51.15 -11.17 -3.20
N PHE A 763 -49.88 -11.53 -3.03
CA PHE A 763 -48.81 -10.68 -2.53
C PHE A 763 -47.67 -10.67 -3.54
N LEU A 764 -47.16 -9.49 -3.84
CA LEU A 764 -46.08 -9.29 -4.80
C LEU A 764 -44.81 -8.91 -4.03
N VAL A 765 -43.80 -9.77 -4.08
CA VAL A 765 -42.48 -9.53 -3.46
C VAL A 765 -41.53 -9.09 -4.56
N TYR A 766 -41.08 -7.85 -4.51
CA TYR A 766 -40.26 -7.26 -5.57
C TYR A 766 -38.90 -7.97 -5.70
N LEU A 767 -38.31 -7.95 -6.89
CA LEU A 767 -36.94 -8.39 -7.15
C LEU A 767 -36.01 -7.15 -7.22
N PRO A 768 -35.39 -6.74 -6.12
CA PRO A 768 -34.63 -5.50 -6.06
C PRO A 768 -33.16 -5.69 -6.44
N MET A 769 -32.45 -4.58 -6.60
CA MET A 769 -30.99 -4.54 -6.76
C MET A 769 -30.37 -3.43 -5.91
N PHE A 770 -29.21 -3.69 -5.30
CA PHE A 770 -28.46 -2.68 -4.55
C PHE A 770 -27.72 -1.67 -5.42
N ASN A 771 -27.43 -1.99 -6.67
CA ASN A 771 -26.51 -1.22 -7.49
C ASN A 771 -27.18 -0.48 -8.65
N VAL A 772 -28.50 -0.56 -8.78
CA VAL A 772 -29.24 0.06 -9.90
C VAL A 772 -30.36 0.93 -9.36
N GLY A 773 -30.29 2.25 -9.61
CA GLY A 773 -31.24 3.25 -9.11
C GLY A 773 -32.70 2.91 -9.37
N SER A 774 -33.01 2.34 -10.54
CA SER A 774 -34.36 1.92 -10.91
C SER A 774 -34.87 0.66 -10.17
N HIS A 775 -34.02 -0.06 -9.45
CA HIS A 775 -34.36 -1.26 -8.68
C HIS A 775 -34.00 -1.14 -7.19
N ARG A 776 -33.60 0.05 -6.72
CA ARG A 776 -33.05 0.34 -5.38
C ARG A 776 -34.09 0.53 -4.27
N GLN A 777 -35.14 -0.29 -4.25
CA GLN A 777 -36.14 -0.33 -3.20
C GLN A 777 -36.54 -1.77 -2.91
N GLN A 778 -36.76 -2.12 -1.65
CA GLN A 778 -37.40 -3.39 -1.30
C GLN A 778 -38.89 -3.13 -1.08
N ILE A 779 -39.72 -3.79 -1.88
CA ILE A 779 -41.16 -3.54 -1.97
C ILE A 779 -41.94 -4.84 -1.78
N ILE A 780 -43.01 -4.78 -0.98
CA ILE A 780 -44.03 -5.81 -0.86
C ILE A 780 -45.39 -5.16 -1.10
N LEU A 781 -46.14 -5.64 -2.09
CA LEU A 781 -47.48 -5.16 -2.43
C LEU A 781 -48.53 -6.25 -2.23
N THR A 782 -49.80 -5.86 -2.18
CA THR A 782 -50.95 -6.76 -2.36
C THR A 782 -51.93 -6.15 -3.37
N GLY A 783 -52.71 -6.98 -4.05
CA GLY A 783 -53.70 -6.55 -5.03
C GLY A 783 -54.70 -7.65 -5.35
N GLU A 784 -55.52 -7.40 -6.38
CA GLU A 784 -56.60 -8.29 -6.83
C GLU A 784 -56.46 -8.56 -8.34
N LEU A 785 -56.39 -9.85 -8.68
CA LEU A 785 -56.48 -10.35 -10.06
C LEU A 785 -57.96 -10.63 -10.39
N ASP A 786 -58.32 -10.55 -11.68
CA ASP A 786 -59.64 -10.99 -12.11
C ASP A 786 -59.84 -12.50 -11.86
N ALA A 787 -61.10 -12.92 -11.75
CA ALA A 787 -61.44 -14.28 -11.34
C ALA A 787 -60.87 -15.37 -12.29
N ALA A 788 -60.76 -15.09 -13.60
CA ALA A 788 -60.24 -16.06 -14.55
C ALA A 788 -58.72 -16.21 -14.40
N THR A 789 -57.99 -15.10 -14.27
CA THR A 789 -56.55 -15.13 -14.03
C THR A 789 -56.20 -15.77 -12.69
N MET A 790 -56.96 -15.44 -11.63
CA MET A 790 -56.74 -16.04 -10.32
C MET A 790 -56.99 -17.56 -10.32
N ALA A 791 -58.02 -18.03 -11.03
CA ALA A 791 -58.27 -19.46 -11.20
C ALA A 791 -57.10 -20.15 -11.95
N ALA A 792 -56.63 -19.57 -13.06
CA ALA A 792 -55.51 -20.12 -13.81
C ALA A 792 -54.22 -20.18 -12.98
N TYR A 793 -53.93 -19.14 -12.20
CA TYR A 793 -52.79 -19.09 -11.29
C TYR A 793 -52.89 -20.15 -10.19
N THR A 794 -54.05 -20.28 -9.54
CA THR A 794 -54.25 -21.23 -8.45
C THR A 794 -54.20 -22.68 -8.92
N ASP A 795 -54.76 -23.00 -10.08
CA ASP A 795 -54.66 -24.31 -10.71
C ASP A 795 -53.20 -24.65 -11.05
N ALA A 796 -52.47 -23.70 -11.63
CA ALA A 796 -51.05 -23.89 -11.95
C ALA A 796 -50.20 -24.08 -10.68
N ARG A 797 -50.46 -23.31 -9.61
CA ARG A 797 -49.79 -23.43 -8.31
C ARG A 797 -50.09 -24.78 -7.65
N ALA A 798 -51.33 -25.27 -7.74
CA ALA A 798 -51.70 -26.58 -7.21
C ALA A 798 -51.00 -27.72 -7.95
N SER A 799 -50.78 -27.57 -9.27
CA SER A 799 -50.06 -28.56 -10.08
C SER A 799 -48.56 -28.64 -9.77
N ASP A 800 -47.96 -27.53 -9.32
CA ASP A 800 -46.54 -27.43 -9.02
C ASP A 800 -46.30 -26.46 -7.84
N PRO A 801 -46.48 -26.95 -6.60
CA PRO A 801 -46.39 -26.10 -5.41
C PRO A 801 -45.02 -25.45 -5.18
N SER A 802 -43.96 -26.03 -5.75
CA SER A 802 -42.57 -25.56 -5.63
C SER A 802 -42.14 -24.58 -6.72
N ALA A 803 -42.90 -24.45 -7.81
CA ALA A 803 -42.54 -23.54 -8.89
C ALA A 803 -42.55 -22.09 -8.44
N HIS A 804 -41.67 -21.27 -9.01
CA HIS A 804 -41.78 -19.82 -8.91
C HIS A 804 -42.83 -19.30 -9.87
N PHE A 805 -43.58 -18.28 -9.45
CA PHE A 805 -44.48 -17.53 -10.30
C PHE A 805 -44.14 -16.06 -10.17
N THR A 806 -44.08 -15.36 -11.30
CA THR A 806 -43.66 -13.96 -11.33
C THR A 806 -44.66 -13.09 -12.07
N VAL A 807 -44.75 -11.85 -11.61
CA VAL A 807 -45.56 -10.78 -12.20
C VAL A 807 -44.62 -9.71 -12.73
N HIS A 808 -44.83 -9.31 -13.98
CA HIS A 808 -43.99 -8.34 -14.69
C HIS A 808 -44.85 -7.19 -15.18
N THR A 809 -44.40 -5.95 -15.04
CA THR A 809 -45.14 -4.80 -15.62
C THR A 809 -45.15 -4.86 -17.15
N VAL A 810 -46.26 -4.47 -17.78
CA VAL A 810 -46.40 -4.44 -19.26
C VAL A 810 -45.73 -3.20 -19.86
N THR A 811 -45.60 -2.13 -19.08
CA THR A 811 -44.93 -0.90 -19.49
C THR A 811 -43.79 -0.55 -18.53
N PRO A 812 -42.73 0.13 -19.00
CA PRO A 812 -41.71 0.68 -18.12
C PRO A 812 -42.29 1.75 -17.20
N LEU A 813 -41.95 1.71 -15.92
CA LEU A 813 -42.39 2.66 -14.88
C LEU A 813 -41.18 3.09 -14.04
N LYS A 814 -41.26 4.26 -13.40
CA LYS A 814 -40.37 4.54 -12.27
C LYS A 814 -40.92 3.87 -11.01
N LEU A 815 -40.05 3.60 -10.04
CA LEU A 815 -40.47 3.05 -8.75
C LEU A 815 -41.53 3.90 -8.05
N ASP A 816 -41.44 5.23 -8.11
CA ASP A 816 -42.45 6.12 -7.52
C ASP A 816 -43.83 5.99 -8.20
N ASP A 817 -43.85 5.80 -9.52
CA ASP A 817 -45.09 5.57 -10.29
C ASP A 817 -45.66 4.17 -10.00
N LEU A 818 -44.77 3.18 -9.83
CA LEU A 818 -45.13 1.80 -9.50
C LEU A 818 -45.84 1.71 -8.14
N VAL A 819 -45.30 2.36 -7.10
CA VAL A 819 -45.85 2.29 -5.74
C VAL A 819 -47.06 3.22 -5.53
N SER A 820 -47.23 4.26 -6.33
CA SER A 820 -48.38 5.18 -6.23
C SER A 820 -49.60 4.76 -7.05
N SER A 821 -49.45 3.78 -7.94
CA SER A 821 -50.52 3.30 -8.81
C SER A 821 -51.55 2.45 -8.07
N ALA A 822 -52.84 2.76 -8.20
CA ALA A 822 -53.94 1.96 -7.66
C ALA A 822 -54.21 0.67 -8.46
N SER A 823 -53.71 0.62 -9.70
CA SER A 823 -53.80 -0.54 -10.59
C SER A 823 -52.60 -0.60 -11.54
N LEU A 824 -52.15 -1.81 -11.89
CA LEU A 824 -51.02 -2.04 -12.79
C LEU A 824 -51.41 -3.01 -13.90
N GLN A 825 -50.93 -2.79 -15.13
CA GLN A 825 -51.00 -3.81 -16.19
C GLN A 825 -49.80 -4.74 -16.09
N VAL A 826 -50.07 -6.03 -16.00
CA VAL A 826 -49.03 -7.03 -15.72
C VAL A 826 -49.19 -8.31 -16.54
N ASN A 827 -48.07 -8.99 -16.76
CA ASN A 827 -48.02 -10.36 -17.26
C ASN A 827 -47.72 -11.32 -16.10
N LEU A 828 -48.40 -12.47 -16.09
CA LEU A 828 -48.20 -13.53 -15.11
C LEU A 828 -47.47 -14.71 -15.78
N VAL A 829 -46.37 -15.15 -15.19
CA VAL A 829 -45.46 -16.16 -15.75
C VAL A 829 -45.20 -17.28 -14.74
N LYS A 830 -45.14 -18.54 -15.22
CA LYS A 830 -44.60 -19.66 -14.43
C LYS A 830 -43.09 -19.73 -14.64
N GLY A 831 -42.30 -19.39 -13.64
CA GLY A 831 -40.84 -19.38 -13.65
C GLY A 831 -40.26 -18.11 -13.04
N LEU A 832 -38.95 -17.95 -13.19
CA LEU A 832 -38.24 -16.70 -12.95
C LEU A 832 -38.00 -15.99 -14.29
N PRO A 833 -37.86 -14.65 -14.31
CA PRO A 833 -37.63 -13.90 -15.54
C PRO A 833 -36.42 -14.42 -16.32
N LEU A 834 -36.65 -14.92 -17.52
CA LEU A 834 -35.63 -15.00 -18.58
C LEU A 834 -35.68 -13.66 -19.30
N GLY A 835 -34.58 -12.90 -19.31
CA GLY A 835 -34.48 -11.56 -19.89
C GLY A 835 -35.42 -11.36 -21.09
N TYR A 836 -36.51 -10.65 -20.83
CA TYR A 836 -37.59 -10.21 -21.73
C TYR A 836 -37.74 -11.02 -23.05
N GLY A 837 -38.48 -12.14 -23.04
CA GLY A 837 -38.98 -12.65 -24.34
C GLY A 837 -39.49 -14.08 -24.53
N ALA A 838 -39.51 -14.97 -23.54
CA ALA A 838 -40.09 -16.31 -23.76
C ALA A 838 -41.61 -16.29 -23.52
N THR A 839 -42.40 -15.94 -24.55
CA THR A 839 -43.89 -15.97 -24.53
C THR A 839 -44.48 -17.36 -24.23
N GLU A 840 -43.68 -18.41 -24.29
CA GLU A 840 -44.10 -19.81 -24.11
C GLU A 840 -44.45 -20.19 -22.64
N LEU A 841 -44.20 -19.30 -21.66
CA LEU A 841 -44.44 -19.55 -20.22
C LEU A 841 -45.49 -18.62 -19.59
N ASN A 842 -46.18 -17.78 -20.38
CA ASN A 842 -47.22 -16.87 -19.87
C ASN A 842 -48.48 -17.64 -19.45
N LEU A 843 -48.86 -17.51 -18.18
CA LEU A 843 -50.16 -17.96 -17.66
C LEU A 843 -51.29 -17.01 -18.04
N ALA A 844 -51.00 -15.71 -17.99
CA ALA A 844 -51.90 -14.66 -18.42
C ALA A 844 -51.08 -13.43 -18.87
N SER A 845 -51.61 -12.65 -19.80
CA SER A 845 -50.93 -11.48 -20.35
C SER A 845 -51.86 -10.28 -20.39
N ASP A 846 -51.29 -9.09 -20.16
CA ASP A 846 -52.01 -7.81 -20.11
C ASP A 846 -53.20 -7.82 -19.14
N VAL A 847 -52.96 -8.37 -17.94
CA VAL A 847 -53.96 -8.46 -16.87
C VAL A 847 -53.88 -7.22 -15.99
N THR A 848 -55.04 -6.67 -15.63
CA THR A 848 -55.13 -5.58 -14.67
C THR A 848 -55.06 -6.12 -13.25
N LEU A 849 -53.96 -5.84 -12.55
CA LEU A 849 -53.86 -5.97 -11.10
C LEU A 849 -54.51 -4.74 -10.47
N SER A 850 -55.62 -4.91 -9.76
CA SER A 850 -56.39 -3.81 -9.14
C SER A 850 -56.20 -3.76 -7.62
N ASN A 851 -56.66 -2.69 -6.96
CA ASN A 851 -56.60 -2.51 -5.51
C ASN A 851 -55.17 -2.65 -4.93
N VAL A 852 -54.17 -2.15 -5.67
CA VAL A 852 -52.76 -2.27 -5.29
C VAL A 852 -52.50 -1.48 -4.02
N LYS A 853 -51.93 -2.13 -3.00
CA LYS A 853 -51.58 -1.53 -1.71
C LYS A 853 -50.16 -1.91 -1.30
N ILE A 854 -49.45 -0.94 -0.73
CA ILE A 854 -48.12 -1.13 -0.17
C ILE A 854 -48.24 -1.81 1.20
N ILE A 855 -47.49 -2.89 1.39
CA ILE A 855 -47.26 -3.52 2.70
C ILE A 855 -45.90 -3.07 3.25
N LYS A 856 -44.86 -3.14 2.43
CA LYS A 856 -43.51 -2.64 2.74
C LYS A 856 -42.94 -1.89 1.56
N ASN A 857 -42.23 -0.80 1.85
CA ASN A 857 -41.48 -0.02 0.89
C ASN A 857 -40.35 0.70 1.63
N HIS A 858 -39.10 0.37 1.34
CA HIS A 858 -37.95 1.13 1.81
C HIS A 858 -36.82 1.12 0.79
N SER A 859 -35.97 2.14 0.84
CA SER A 859 -34.84 2.32 -0.06
C SER A 859 -33.70 1.38 0.29
N LEU A 860 -33.06 0.84 -0.76
CA LEU A 860 -31.79 0.11 -0.66
C LEU A 860 -30.59 1.00 -1.02
N SER A 861 -30.78 2.32 -1.04
CA SER A 861 -29.65 3.26 -1.14
C SER A 861 -28.84 3.18 0.16
N PRO A 862 -27.50 3.08 0.09
CA PRO A 862 -26.63 3.00 1.26
C PRO A 862 -26.90 4.09 2.31
N SER A 863 -27.32 5.28 1.87
CA SER A 863 -27.72 6.40 2.73
C SER A 863 -28.76 6.09 3.81
N TYR A 864 -29.58 5.05 3.62
CA TYR A 864 -30.65 4.68 4.56
C TYR A 864 -30.38 3.35 5.25
N LEU A 865 -29.28 2.67 4.93
CA LEU A 865 -28.98 1.33 5.41
C LEU A 865 -27.91 1.34 6.51
N PRO A 866 -27.96 0.39 7.47
CA PRO A 866 -26.92 0.14 8.44
C PRO A 866 -25.50 -0.03 7.86
N LEU A 867 -24.51 0.42 8.61
CA LEU A 867 -23.09 0.20 8.29
C LEU A 867 -22.62 -1.23 8.58
N ALA A 868 -23.33 -1.99 9.40
CA ALA A 868 -23.01 -3.37 9.73
C ALA A 868 -24.23 -4.28 9.51
N TYR A 869 -23.97 -5.55 9.16
CA TYR A 869 -25.03 -6.56 9.10
C TYR A 869 -25.64 -6.78 10.49
N PRO A 870 -26.94 -7.09 10.58
CA PRO A 870 -27.57 -7.44 11.84
C PRO A 870 -26.97 -8.73 12.40
N GLU A 871 -26.94 -8.86 13.73
CA GLU A 871 -26.44 -10.08 14.38
C GLU A 871 -27.31 -11.28 14.04
N GLN A 872 -28.64 -11.14 14.17
CA GLN A 872 -29.64 -12.15 13.84
C GLN A 872 -30.42 -11.75 12.59
N MET A 873 -30.84 -12.74 11.79
CA MET A 873 -31.46 -12.50 10.49
C MET A 873 -32.94 -12.08 10.60
N PRO A 874 -33.33 -10.87 10.16
CA PRO A 874 -34.71 -10.37 10.21
C PRO A 874 -35.50 -10.70 8.94
N PHE A 875 -36.79 -11.00 9.07
CA PHE A 875 -37.72 -11.22 7.96
C PHE A 875 -38.98 -10.39 8.15
N TYR A 876 -39.49 -9.79 7.08
CA TYR A 876 -40.89 -9.37 7.03
C TYR A 876 -41.80 -10.60 7.03
N LEU A 877 -42.86 -10.57 7.82
CA LEU A 877 -43.84 -11.64 7.98
C LEU A 877 -45.25 -11.10 7.66
N PHE A 878 -45.88 -11.57 6.59
CA PHE A 878 -47.13 -11.01 6.05
C PHE A 878 -48.07 -12.08 5.50
N GLY A 879 -49.35 -11.76 5.30
CA GLY A 879 -50.32 -12.71 4.75
C GLY A 879 -51.79 -12.34 4.96
N SER A 880 -52.69 -13.21 4.50
CA SER A 880 -54.15 -13.05 4.49
C SER A 880 -54.86 -13.57 5.75
N GLY A 881 -54.11 -14.17 6.67
CA GLY A 881 -54.63 -14.84 7.86
C GLY A 881 -54.87 -16.35 7.69
N THR A 882 -54.98 -16.85 6.45
CA THR A 882 -54.97 -18.30 6.16
C THR A 882 -53.62 -18.77 5.64
N GLN A 883 -52.94 -17.92 4.87
CA GLN A 883 -51.60 -18.13 4.38
C GLN A 883 -50.66 -17.06 4.92
N VAL A 884 -49.41 -17.47 5.17
CA VAL A 884 -48.35 -16.61 5.70
C VAL A 884 -47.12 -16.75 4.80
N HIS A 885 -46.41 -15.65 4.60
CA HIS A 885 -45.24 -15.55 3.75
C HIS A 885 -44.14 -14.77 4.48
N ILE A 886 -42.90 -14.95 4.04
CA ILE A 886 -41.74 -14.20 4.53
C ILE A 886 -40.88 -13.65 3.41
N GLU A 887 -40.20 -12.55 3.72
CA GLU A 887 -39.19 -11.92 2.88
C GLU A 887 -38.05 -11.39 3.78
N HIS A 888 -36.81 -11.70 3.45
CA HIS A 888 -35.63 -11.23 4.19
C HIS A 888 -35.56 -9.69 4.22
N VAL A 889 -35.32 -9.05 5.37
CA VAL A 889 -35.16 -7.59 5.41
C VAL A 889 -33.74 -7.22 4.99
N LEU A 890 -33.60 -6.54 3.86
CA LEU A 890 -32.31 -6.22 3.25
C LEU A 890 -31.67 -4.98 3.88
N LEU A 891 -30.88 -5.18 4.94
CA LEU A 891 -30.32 -4.09 5.75
C LEU A 891 -28.90 -3.65 5.39
N LYS A 892 -28.20 -4.35 4.50
CA LYS A 892 -26.85 -3.96 4.05
C LYS A 892 -26.57 -4.56 2.68
N ASP A 893 -25.85 -3.83 1.83
CA ASP A 893 -25.44 -4.26 0.50
C ASP A 893 -24.44 -5.45 0.54
N GLN A 894 -24.26 -6.15 -0.58
CA GLN A 894 -23.65 -7.50 -0.63
C GLN A 894 -24.43 -8.49 0.25
N ASN A 895 -25.64 -8.86 -0.18
CA ASN A 895 -26.56 -9.67 0.62
C ASN A 895 -27.21 -10.80 -0.20
N VAL A 896 -28.19 -11.48 0.36
CA VAL A 896 -28.99 -12.51 -0.29
C VAL A 896 -30.47 -12.22 -0.10
N GLN A 897 -31.25 -12.27 -1.17
CA GLN A 897 -32.70 -12.21 -1.08
C GLN A 897 -33.23 -13.60 -0.76
N LEU A 898 -33.97 -13.73 0.34
CA LEU A 898 -34.56 -14.98 0.80
C LEU A 898 -36.07 -14.78 0.99
N ALA A 899 -36.88 -15.40 0.13
CA ALA A 899 -38.34 -15.29 0.16
C ALA A 899 -38.97 -16.68 0.32
N GLY A 900 -40.04 -16.78 1.11
CA GLY A 900 -40.73 -18.05 1.35
C GLY A 900 -42.25 -17.88 1.32
N SER A 901 -42.92 -18.77 0.60
CA SER A 901 -44.38 -18.77 0.48
C SER A 901 -45.02 -19.89 1.32
N GLN A 902 -46.23 -19.65 1.85
CA GLN A 902 -46.99 -20.61 2.67
C GLN A 902 -46.19 -21.18 3.84
N VAL A 903 -45.51 -20.32 4.60
CA VAL A 903 -44.76 -20.72 5.79
C VAL A 903 -45.71 -21.18 6.89
N GLN A 904 -45.31 -22.21 7.62
CA GLN A 904 -46.07 -22.73 8.75
C GLN A 904 -45.54 -22.12 10.05
N LEU A 905 -46.43 -21.45 10.79
CA LEU A 905 -46.12 -20.85 12.07
C LEU A 905 -46.65 -21.69 13.23
N SER A 906 -45.73 -22.14 14.09
CA SER A 906 -46.04 -22.72 15.40
C SER A 906 -45.58 -21.75 16.48
N VAL A 907 -46.35 -20.67 16.66
CA VAL A 907 -46.03 -19.56 17.59
C VAL A 907 -47.15 -19.32 18.60
N SER A 908 -46.78 -18.80 19.77
CA SER A 908 -47.72 -18.46 20.84
C SER A 908 -47.52 -17.02 21.32
N PRO A 909 -48.58 -16.20 21.43
CA PRO A 909 -49.95 -16.42 20.94
C PRO A 909 -50.05 -16.54 19.41
N ARG A 910 -51.17 -17.05 18.89
CA ARG A 910 -51.44 -17.08 17.44
C ARG A 910 -51.64 -15.66 16.90
N LEU A 911 -51.07 -15.39 15.74
CA LEU A 911 -51.21 -14.10 15.05
C LEU A 911 -52.61 -13.94 14.45
N THR A 912 -53.11 -12.71 14.45
CA THR A 912 -54.40 -12.34 13.84
C THR A 912 -54.24 -11.96 12.36
N PRO A 913 -55.29 -12.10 11.53
CA PRO A 913 -55.25 -11.65 10.13
C PRO A 913 -54.89 -10.17 9.99
N THR A 914 -55.39 -9.31 10.89
CA THR A 914 -55.08 -7.87 10.89
C THR A 914 -53.62 -7.57 11.20
N GLN A 915 -52.94 -8.41 11.99
CA GLN A 915 -51.50 -8.26 12.23
C GLN A 915 -50.71 -8.67 10.98
N LEU A 916 -51.07 -9.79 10.36
CA LEU A 916 -50.42 -10.29 9.14
C LEU A 916 -50.61 -9.34 7.94
N SER A 917 -51.77 -8.68 7.83
CA SER A 917 -52.04 -7.73 6.75
C SER A 917 -51.20 -6.44 6.83
N LYS A 918 -50.62 -6.12 8.00
CA LYS A 918 -49.76 -4.95 8.21
C LYS A 918 -48.27 -5.23 7.94
N GLY A 919 -47.89 -6.50 7.87
CA GLY A 919 -46.49 -6.95 7.82
C GLY A 919 -45.75 -6.74 9.15
N LEU A 920 -45.45 -7.84 9.82
CA LEU A 920 -44.67 -7.90 11.07
C LEU A 920 -43.18 -8.12 10.76
N VAL A 921 -42.34 -8.13 11.81
CA VAL A 921 -40.93 -8.53 11.71
C VAL A 921 -40.70 -9.80 12.52
N ALA A 922 -40.18 -10.85 11.88
CA ALA A 922 -39.75 -12.09 12.50
C ALA A 922 -38.22 -12.16 12.51
N ILE A 923 -37.62 -12.24 13.70
CA ILE A 923 -36.17 -12.42 13.85
C ILE A 923 -35.87 -13.90 14.05
N LEU A 924 -35.03 -14.48 13.18
CA LEU A 924 -34.57 -15.86 13.31
C LEU A 924 -33.50 -15.95 14.41
N THR A 925 -33.91 -16.31 15.62
CA THR A 925 -33.07 -16.28 16.83
C THR A 925 -31.84 -17.21 16.79
N ASN A 926 -31.86 -18.24 15.95
CA ASN A 926 -30.77 -19.20 15.79
C ASN A 926 -30.02 -19.06 14.44
N ARG A 927 -30.20 -17.95 13.73
CA ARG A 927 -29.53 -17.66 12.45
C ARG A 927 -28.83 -16.31 12.52
N TYR A 928 -27.52 -16.34 12.37
CA TYR A 928 -26.66 -15.17 12.56
C TYR A 928 -26.22 -14.60 11.22
N GLU A 929 -26.92 -13.57 10.74
CA GLU A 929 -26.68 -13.01 9.40
C GLU A 929 -25.25 -12.49 9.25
N ARG A 930 -24.76 -11.70 10.22
CA ARG A 930 -23.38 -11.18 10.19
C ARG A 930 -22.32 -12.27 9.97
N ALA A 931 -22.55 -13.49 10.48
CA ALA A 931 -21.61 -14.61 10.32
C ALA A 931 -21.71 -15.32 8.95
N MET A 932 -22.77 -15.04 8.18
CA MET A 932 -23.03 -15.64 6.87
C MET A 932 -22.54 -14.77 5.70
N GLN A 933 -22.21 -13.50 5.96
CA GLN A 933 -21.90 -12.52 4.94
C GLN A 933 -20.38 -12.45 4.63
N PRO A 934 -20.00 -12.04 3.41
CA PRO A 934 -20.87 -11.77 2.26
C PRO A 934 -21.38 -13.06 1.60
N SER A 935 -22.65 -13.08 1.24
CA SER A 935 -23.25 -14.20 0.50
C SER A 935 -22.81 -14.18 -0.97
N SER A 936 -22.59 -15.36 -1.56
CA SER A 936 -22.22 -15.51 -2.98
C SER A 936 -23.03 -16.62 -3.63
N GLU A 937 -22.94 -16.79 -4.96
CA GLU A 937 -23.58 -17.91 -5.68
C GLU A 937 -23.19 -19.30 -5.13
N LEU A 938 -22.00 -19.40 -4.54
CA LEU A 938 -21.51 -20.64 -3.92
C LEU A 938 -22.12 -20.88 -2.54
N HIS A 939 -22.70 -19.85 -1.91
CA HIS A 939 -23.32 -19.93 -0.60
C HIS A 939 -24.84 -20.12 -0.72
N LYS A 940 -25.28 -21.38 -0.68
CA LYS A 940 -26.70 -21.73 -0.59
C LYS A 940 -27.03 -22.04 0.87
N PRO A 941 -27.78 -21.19 1.59
CA PRO A 941 -28.03 -21.41 3.00
C PRO A 941 -28.91 -22.65 3.19
N GLU A 942 -28.35 -23.73 3.71
CA GLU A 942 -29.07 -25.00 3.94
C GLU A 942 -30.25 -24.85 4.91
N PHE A 943 -30.26 -23.80 5.74
CA PHE A 943 -31.38 -23.50 6.62
C PHE A 943 -32.59 -22.90 5.89
N PHE A 944 -32.41 -22.47 4.64
CA PHE A 944 -33.43 -21.80 3.84
C PHE A 944 -33.81 -22.65 2.62
N VAL A 945 -34.32 -23.86 2.90
CA VAL A 945 -34.85 -24.81 1.91
C VAL A 945 -36.24 -25.29 2.33
N THR A 946 -37.02 -25.84 1.41
CA THR A 946 -38.37 -26.37 1.67
C THR A 946 -38.40 -27.29 2.90
N GLY A 947 -39.32 -27.02 3.82
CA GLY A 947 -39.49 -27.81 5.05
C GLY A 947 -38.47 -27.53 6.15
N ALA A 948 -37.47 -26.68 5.93
CA ALA A 948 -36.54 -26.27 6.97
C ALA A 948 -37.24 -25.41 8.03
N ALA A 949 -36.85 -25.59 9.30
CA ALA A 949 -37.45 -24.91 10.44
C ALA A 949 -36.41 -24.03 11.16
N SER A 950 -36.83 -22.84 11.60
CA SER A 950 -36.02 -21.90 12.40
C SER A 950 -36.81 -21.36 13.59
N HIS A 951 -36.10 -21.04 14.67
CA HIS A 951 -36.70 -20.45 15.87
C HIS A 951 -36.89 -18.95 15.64
N VAL A 952 -38.09 -18.45 15.93
CA VAL A 952 -38.46 -17.08 15.62
C VAL A 952 -39.03 -16.34 16.81
N THR A 953 -38.72 -15.05 16.88
CA THR A 953 -39.41 -14.08 17.72
C THR A 953 -40.03 -13.00 16.84
N ILE A 954 -41.28 -12.64 17.11
CA ILE A 954 -42.09 -11.80 16.24
C ILE A 954 -42.43 -10.49 16.95
N TYR A 955 -42.24 -9.38 16.24
CA TYR A 955 -42.40 -8.01 16.72
C TYR A 955 -43.29 -7.20 15.77
N GLU A 956 -43.82 -6.09 16.26
CA GLU A 956 -44.41 -5.08 15.38
C GLU A 956 -43.30 -4.41 14.56
N ASP A 957 -43.59 -4.10 13.30
CA ASP A 957 -42.70 -3.27 12.51
C ASP A 957 -42.85 -1.80 12.97
N PRO A 958 -41.79 -1.16 13.47
CA PRO A 958 -41.83 0.24 13.93
C PRO A 958 -42.20 1.22 12.80
N PHE A 959 -42.12 0.81 11.53
CA PHE A 959 -42.42 1.61 10.36
C PHE A 959 -43.68 1.15 9.61
N ALA A 960 -44.52 0.30 10.20
CA ALA A 960 -45.73 -0.25 9.57
C ALA A 960 -46.72 0.80 9.01
N HIS A 961 -46.63 2.05 9.47
CA HIS A 961 -47.49 3.17 9.04
C HIS A 961 -46.90 4.02 7.92
N SER A 962 -45.62 3.82 7.57
CA SER A 962 -44.94 4.61 6.56
C SER A 962 -45.01 3.92 5.19
N THR A 963 -45.38 4.69 4.18
CA THR A 963 -45.23 4.31 2.77
C THR A 963 -44.05 5.00 2.10
N ASP A 964 -43.35 5.87 2.83
CA ASP A 964 -42.19 6.61 2.35
C ASP A 964 -41.01 5.64 2.20
N PRO A 965 -40.41 5.50 1.00
CA PRO A 965 -39.22 4.66 0.84
C PRO A 965 -37.99 5.21 1.57
N LYS A 966 -37.94 6.49 1.92
CA LYS A 966 -36.77 7.15 2.53
C LYS A 966 -36.74 7.05 4.05
N ILE A 967 -37.26 5.94 4.59
CA ILE A 967 -37.14 5.60 6.02
C ILE A 967 -35.68 5.30 6.33
N ASP A 968 -35.19 5.85 7.44
CA ASP A 968 -33.86 5.53 7.96
C ASP A 968 -33.87 4.16 8.65
N MET A 969 -33.26 3.16 8.00
CA MET A 969 -33.20 1.78 8.48
C MET A 969 -31.94 1.50 9.32
N ARG A 970 -31.08 2.49 9.58
CA ARG A 970 -29.79 2.30 10.29
C ARG A 970 -29.92 1.68 11.67
N ASP A 971 -30.98 2.04 12.40
CA ASP A 971 -31.29 1.49 13.73
C ASP A 971 -32.48 0.51 13.68
N PHE A 972 -32.74 -0.13 12.54
CA PHE A 972 -33.96 -0.93 12.34
C PHE A 972 -34.10 -2.04 13.38
N ILE A 973 -33.05 -2.83 13.63
CA ILE A 973 -33.09 -3.93 14.61
C ILE A 973 -33.34 -3.41 16.03
N ASP A 974 -32.70 -2.32 16.43
CA ASP A 974 -32.89 -1.72 17.75
C ASP A 974 -34.33 -1.23 17.94
N ARG A 975 -34.91 -0.62 16.90
CA ARG A 975 -36.30 -0.15 16.92
C ARG A 975 -37.31 -1.29 16.93
N VAL A 976 -37.04 -2.38 16.23
CA VAL A 976 -37.86 -3.60 16.21
C VAL A 976 -37.83 -4.28 17.58
N THR A 977 -36.64 -4.47 18.15
CA THR A 977 -36.48 -5.15 19.44
C THR A 977 -36.92 -4.30 20.63
N ALA A 978 -37.02 -2.98 20.46
CA ALA A 978 -37.69 -2.09 21.41
C ALA A 978 -39.22 -2.23 21.42
N GLN A 979 -39.84 -2.81 20.38
CA GLN A 979 -41.27 -3.11 20.40
C GLN A 979 -41.58 -4.30 21.33
N PRO A 980 -42.78 -4.35 21.94
CA PRO A 980 -43.21 -5.53 22.67
C PRO A 980 -43.20 -6.77 21.77
N GLN A 981 -42.60 -7.85 22.28
CA GLN A 981 -42.67 -9.16 21.63
C GLN A 981 -44.14 -9.60 21.50
N ILE A 982 -44.58 -9.87 20.28
CA ILE A 982 -45.95 -10.32 19.98
C ILE A 982 -46.08 -11.82 20.23
N ALA A 983 -45.15 -12.60 19.70
CA ALA A 983 -45.17 -14.07 19.74
C ALA A 983 -43.76 -14.64 19.55
N ALA A 984 -43.55 -15.89 19.96
CA ALA A 984 -42.34 -16.65 19.65
C ALA A 984 -42.67 -18.12 19.39
N GLY A 985 -41.77 -18.83 18.71
CA GLY A 985 -41.91 -20.25 18.42
C GLY A 985 -41.07 -20.68 17.23
N THR A 986 -41.66 -21.46 16.33
CA THR A 986 -40.96 -22.02 15.15
C THR A 986 -41.67 -21.62 13.87
N LEU A 987 -40.88 -21.26 12.86
CA LEU A 987 -41.29 -21.04 11.48
C LEU A 987 -40.73 -22.15 10.61
N THR A 988 -41.59 -22.81 9.82
CA THR A 988 -41.19 -23.85 8.85
C THR A 988 -41.49 -23.38 7.43
N LEU A 989 -40.50 -23.49 6.53
CA LEU A 989 -40.61 -23.03 5.15
C LEU A 989 -41.57 -23.92 4.34
N GLY A 990 -42.42 -23.28 3.54
CA GLY A 990 -43.36 -23.94 2.64
C GLY A 990 -42.71 -24.50 1.37
N PRO A 991 -43.51 -24.91 0.38
CA PRO A 991 -43.03 -25.58 -0.81
C PRO A 991 -42.22 -24.68 -1.77
N GLU A 992 -42.54 -23.38 -1.84
CA GLU A 992 -41.83 -22.39 -2.66
C GLU A 992 -40.86 -21.57 -1.80
N VAL A 993 -39.58 -21.63 -2.16
CA VAL A 993 -38.49 -20.91 -1.49
C VAL A 993 -37.59 -20.27 -2.55
N TYR A 994 -37.44 -18.95 -2.52
CA TYR A 994 -36.57 -18.18 -3.41
C TYR A 994 -35.28 -17.80 -2.70
N ASN A 995 -34.16 -17.92 -3.41
CA ASN A 995 -32.84 -17.54 -2.93
C ASN A 995 -32.01 -16.96 -4.08
N ASP A 996 -31.59 -15.70 -3.93
CA ASP A 996 -30.80 -15.00 -4.92
C ASP A 996 -29.78 -14.04 -4.31
N ALA A 997 -28.50 -14.35 -4.52
CA ALA A 997 -27.37 -13.49 -4.18
C ALA A 997 -26.71 -12.86 -5.43
N THR A 998 -27.21 -13.18 -6.63
CA THR A 998 -26.60 -12.73 -7.90
C THR A 998 -27.27 -11.48 -8.40
N HIS A 999 -28.58 -11.52 -8.69
CA HIS A 999 -29.29 -10.38 -9.27
C HIS A 999 -29.29 -9.20 -8.29
N LEU A 1000 -29.54 -9.49 -7.01
CA LEU A 1000 -29.58 -8.50 -5.93
C LEU A 1000 -28.29 -7.66 -5.86
N ASN A 1001 -27.13 -8.31 -6.00
CA ASN A 1001 -25.82 -7.67 -5.88
C ASN A 1001 -25.23 -7.28 -7.24
N GLN A 1002 -25.92 -7.56 -8.34
CA GLN A 1002 -25.38 -7.35 -9.68
C GLN A 1002 -25.05 -5.87 -9.90
N ASP A 1003 -23.81 -5.62 -10.29
CA ASP A 1003 -23.38 -4.31 -10.77
C ASP A 1003 -23.46 -4.27 -12.30
N ILE A 1004 -24.20 -3.29 -12.82
CA ILE A 1004 -24.41 -3.09 -14.25
C ILE A 1004 -23.20 -2.43 -14.92
N LEU A 1005 -22.33 -1.78 -14.13
CA LEU A 1005 -21.08 -1.25 -14.64
C LEU A 1005 -20.06 -2.38 -14.65
N SER A 1006 -19.79 -2.91 -15.85
CA SER A 1006 -18.74 -3.92 -16.02
C SER A 1006 -17.43 -3.42 -15.37
N PRO A 1007 -16.63 -4.32 -14.75
CA PRO A 1007 -15.27 -3.97 -14.34
C PRO A 1007 -14.56 -3.36 -15.55
N VAL A 1008 -13.97 -2.16 -15.41
CA VAL A 1008 -13.43 -1.47 -16.58
C VAL A 1008 -12.36 -2.36 -17.22
N SER A 1009 -12.64 -2.86 -18.41
CA SER A 1009 -11.75 -3.79 -19.08
C SER A 1009 -10.59 -3.02 -19.71
N ILE A 1010 -9.55 -2.75 -18.93
CA ILE A 1010 -8.18 -2.50 -19.44
C ILE A 1010 -7.50 -3.84 -19.80
N ARG A 1011 -8.30 -4.91 -19.86
CA ARG A 1011 -7.90 -6.25 -20.25
C ARG A 1011 -7.77 -6.30 -21.76
N VAL A 1012 -6.70 -6.88 -22.25
CA VAL A 1012 -6.74 -7.48 -23.58
C VAL A 1012 -7.73 -8.65 -23.48
N ALA A 1013 -8.64 -8.82 -24.44
CA ALA A 1013 -9.34 -10.10 -24.56
C ALA A 1013 -8.25 -11.18 -24.58
N PRO A 1014 -8.28 -12.19 -23.69
CA PRO A 1014 -7.15 -13.11 -23.60
C PRO A 1014 -6.94 -13.74 -24.97
N ASP A 1015 -5.85 -13.36 -25.63
CA ASP A 1015 -5.34 -14.16 -26.71
C ASP A 1015 -4.96 -15.53 -26.13
N ALA A 1016 -4.95 -16.56 -26.97
CA ALA A 1016 -4.54 -17.90 -26.56
C ALA A 1016 -3.14 -17.88 -25.88
N ASP A 1017 -2.30 -16.89 -26.21
CA ASP A 1017 -0.95 -16.69 -25.70
C ASP A 1017 -0.88 -16.25 -24.23
N THR A 1018 -1.72 -15.33 -23.75
CA THR A 1018 -1.68 -14.90 -22.33
C THR A 1018 -2.08 -16.04 -21.38
N HIS A 1019 -3.06 -16.86 -21.81
CA HIS A 1019 -3.46 -18.05 -21.06
C HIS A 1019 -2.38 -19.14 -21.11
N ALA A 1020 -1.67 -19.26 -22.25
CA ALA A 1020 -0.52 -20.16 -22.40
C ALA A 1020 0.65 -19.73 -21.52
N VAL A 1021 1.02 -18.44 -21.47
CA VAL A 1021 2.11 -17.92 -20.61
C VAL A 1021 1.83 -18.20 -19.13
N LEU A 1022 0.62 -17.90 -18.64
CA LEU A 1022 0.24 -18.18 -17.26
C LEU A 1022 0.19 -19.67 -16.93
N LYS A 1023 -0.25 -20.50 -17.87
CA LYS A 1023 -0.26 -21.96 -17.73
C LYS A 1023 1.16 -22.53 -17.76
N SER A 1024 2.05 -21.98 -18.58
CA SER A 1024 3.45 -22.37 -18.70
C SER A 1024 4.26 -21.98 -17.46
N VAL A 1025 4.08 -20.77 -16.92
CA VAL A 1025 4.68 -20.39 -15.62
C VAL A 1025 4.18 -21.31 -14.50
N LYS A 1026 2.86 -21.58 -14.43
CA LYS A 1026 2.29 -22.50 -13.43
C LYS A 1026 2.73 -23.96 -13.63
N ALA A 1027 2.95 -24.41 -14.87
CA ALA A 1027 3.41 -25.76 -15.18
C ALA A 1027 4.91 -25.93 -14.86
N ALA A 1028 5.73 -24.91 -15.13
CA ALA A 1028 7.15 -24.87 -14.78
C ALA A 1028 7.37 -24.91 -13.26
N VAL A 1029 6.50 -24.26 -12.48
CA VAL A 1029 6.58 -24.25 -11.01
C VAL A 1029 6.16 -25.59 -10.36
N LYS A 1030 5.41 -26.46 -11.06
CA LYS A 1030 4.83 -27.68 -10.48
C LYS A 1030 5.63 -28.97 -10.69
N LYS A 1031 6.75 -28.98 -11.42
CA LYS A 1031 7.54 -30.20 -11.67
C LYS A 1031 9.05 -29.89 -11.72
N PRO A 1032 9.88 -30.63 -10.95
CA PRO A 1032 11.34 -30.46 -10.97
C PRO A 1032 12.01 -30.74 -12.33
N ASP A 1033 11.34 -31.48 -13.23
CA ASP A 1033 11.90 -32.00 -14.48
C ASP A 1033 11.22 -31.47 -15.77
N VAL A 1034 10.56 -30.30 -15.74
CA VAL A 1034 9.87 -29.74 -16.92
C VAL A 1034 10.76 -28.77 -17.70
N TRP A 1035 11.01 -29.13 -18.97
CA TRP A 1035 11.51 -28.24 -20.01
C TRP A 1035 10.50 -27.11 -20.24
N LEU A 1036 10.97 -25.85 -20.38
CA LEU A 1036 10.10 -24.74 -20.83
C LEU A 1036 9.51 -25.19 -22.18
N SER A 1037 8.19 -25.35 -22.23
CA SER A 1037 7.48 -26.00 -23.35
C SER A 1037 7.74 -25.35 -24.71
N ASP A 1038 7.48 -26.08 -25.79
CA ASP A 1038 7.56 -25.59 -27.19
C ASP A 1038 6.75 -24.30 -27.44
N ASP A 1039 5.78 -23.98 -26.59
CA ASP A 1039 5.01 -22.71 -26.62
C ASP A 1039 5.88 -21.46 -26.38
N VAL A 1040 7.01 -21.56 -25.67
CA VAL A 1040 7.95 -20.43 -25.50
C VAL A 1040 8.60 -20.06 -26.83
N LYS A 1041 8.92 -21.06 -27.67
CA LYS A 1041 9.44 -20.83 -29.03
C LYS A 1041 8.39 -20.19 -29.94
N GLY A 1042 7.11 -20.54 -29.78
CA GLY A 1042 5.98 -19.91 -30.48
C GLY A 1042 5.81 -18.42 -30.12
N ALA A 1043 5.87 -18.10 -28.82
CA ALA A 1043 5.75 -16.73 -28.32
C ALA A 1043 6.97 -15.85 -28.69
N LEU A 1044 8.19 -16.40 -28.61
CA LEU A 1044 9.42 -15.72 -29.04
C LEU A 1044 9.43 -15.43 -30.55
N HIS A 1045 8.96 -16.36 -31.38
CA HIS A 1045 8.93 -16.17 -32.84
C HIS A 1045 7.89 -15.15 -33.33
N ALA A 1046 6.85 -14.85 -32.55
CA ALA A 1046 5.76 -13.97 -32.97
C ALA A 1046 6.01 -12.46 -32.72
N LYS A 1047 7.00 -12.08 -31.89
CA LYS A 1047 7.15 -10.69 -31.40
C LYS A 1047 8.59 -10.14 -31.30
N VAL A 1048 9.50 -10.51 -32.19
CA VAL A 1048 10.77 -9.77 -32.34
C VAL A 1048 10.68 -8.80 -33.54
N PRO A 1049 10.29 -7.52 -33.36
CA PRO A 1049 10.61 -6.50 -34.35
C PRO A 1049 12.13 -6.34 -34.44
N ALA A 1050 12.60 -6.17 -35.67
CA ALA A 1050 13.99 -5.93 -36.03
C ALA A 1050 14.59 -4.70 -35.30
N LEU A 1051 15.14 -4.88 -34.09
CA LEU A 1051 15.84 -3.85 -33.31
C LEU A 1051 17.36 -3.80 -33.57
N LEU A 1052 17.88 -4.64 -34.49
CA LEU A 1052 19.33 -4.78 -34.71
C LEU A 1052 19.82 -4.32 -36.10
N HIS A 1053 19.03 -3.56 -36.86
CA HIS A 1053 19.44 -3.04 -38.17
C HIS A 1053 19.52 -1.51 -38.21
N ASP A 1054 20.50 -0.94 -37.50
CA ASP A 1054 21.17 0.26 -38.01
C ASP A 1054 22.58 0.42 -37.41
N ARG A 1055 23.57 -0.19 -38.06
CA ARG A 1055 24.97 0.23 -37.96
C ARG A 1055 25.53 0.22 -39.38
N THR A 1056 25.37 1.35 -40.05
CA THR A 1056 26.13 1.65 -41.26
C THR A 1056 27.61 1.78 -40.90
N ALA A 1057 28.40 1.17 -41.78
CA ALA A 1057 29.83 0.98 -41.75
C ALA A 1057 30.65 2.26 -41.59
N ASP A 1058 31.75 2.16 -40.83
CA ASP A 1058 33.05 2.38 -41.47
C ASP A 1058 34.16 1.47 -40.88
N GLN A 1059 35.05 1.04 -41.77
CA GLN A 1059 36.04 -0.05 -41.70
C GLN A 1059 37.30 0.41 -40.91
N HIS A 1060 38.15 -0.37 -40.22
CA HIS A 1060 38.65 -1.75 -40.25
C HIS A 1060 39.09 -2.09 -38.79
N THR A 1061 39.08 -3.31 -38.25
CA THR A 1061 39.91 -4.45 -38.64
C THR A 1061 39.46 -5.71 -37.90
N LYS A 1062 38.97 -6.70 -38.67
CA LYS A 1062 38.98 -8.16 -38.51
C LYS A 1062 38.91 -8.81 -37.11
N VAL A 1063 37.78 -9.48 -36.84
CA VAL A 1063 37.69 -10.95 -36.66
C VAL A 1063 36.36 -11.46 -37.27
N HIS A 1064 36.41 -12.49 -38.13
CA HIS A 1064 35.26 -13.18 -38.78
C HIS A 1064 34.44 -13.98 -37.75
N VAL A 1065 33.14 -13.74 -37.55
CA VAL A 1065 31.92 -14.15 -38.31
C VAL A 1065 31.59 -15.66 -38.26
N SER A 1066 30.69 -15.97 -37.31
CA SER A 1066 29.43 -16.75 -37.41
C SER A 1066 29.17 -17.55 -38.70
N ARG A 1067 28.95 -18.86 -38.53
CA ARG A 1067 28.38 -19.76 -39.54
C ARG A 1067 26.86 -19.62 -39.59
N PHE A 1068 26.31 -18.77 -40.44
CA PHE A 1068 25.00 -19.03 -41.07
C PHE A 1068 24.90 -18.32 -42.43
N ALA A 1069 25.30 -19.02 -43.48
CA ALA A 1069 24.80 -18.79 -44.84
C ALA A 1069 24.69 -20.15 -45.54
N LEU A 1070 23.45 -20.58 -45.81
CA LEU A 1070 23.17 -21.57 -46.85
C LEU A 1070 22.51 -20.84 -48.02
N GLN A 1071 23.10 -21.04 -49.21
CA GLN A 1071 22.67 -20.51 -50.49
C GLN A 1071 21.29 -21.07 -50.91
N LYS A 1072 20.47 -20.21 -51.52
CA LYS A 1072 19.18 -20.51 -52.21
C LYS A 1072 19.41 -21.47 -53.43
N PRO A 1073 18.41 -22.15 -54.06
CA PRO A 1073 17.04 -21.64 -54.28
C PRO A 1073 15.83 -22.62 -54.48
N HIS A 1074 14.61 -22.05 -54.40
CA HIS A 1074 13.32 -22.46 -55.02
C HIS A 1074 12.62 -23.80 -54.66
N ASP A 1075 11.60 -23.75 -53.80
CA ASP A 1075 10.17 -23.99 -54.11
C ASP A 1075 9.34 -23.96 -52.80
N ARG A 1076 8.28 -23.15 -52.79
CA ARG A 1076 7.37 -22.90 -51.65
C ARG A 1076 6.36 -24.04 -51.45
N CYS A 1077 6.25 -24.97 -52.39
CA CYS A 1077 5.32 -26.11 -52.34
C CYS A 1077 5.92 -27.40 -51.75
N SER A 1078 7.24 -27.49 -51.58
CA SER A 1078 7.90 -28.76 -51.23
C SER A 1078 8.19 -28.99 -49.73
N ARG A 1079 7.85 -28.04 -48.84
CA ARG A 1079 7.96 -28.23 -47.37
C ARG A 1079 6.63 -28.32 -46.61
N VAL A 1080 5.54 -27.89 -47.23
CA VAL A 1080 4.19 -27.94 -46.62
C VAL A 1080 3.56 -29.35 -46.71
N ALA A 1081 4.17 -30.26 -47.47
CA ALA A 1081 3.64 -31.61 -47.69
C ALA A 1081 4.37 -32.74 -46.91
N ALA A 1082 5.53 -32.51 -46.28
CA ALA A 1082 6.30 -33.60 -45.66
C ALA A 1082 6.17 -33.70 -44.12
N VAL A 1083 5.90 -32.59 -43.41
CA VAL A 1083 5.78 -32.61 -41.94
C VAL A 1083 4.34 -32.88 -41.48
N ARG A 1084 3.35 -32.58 -42.33
CA ARG A 1084 1.92 -32.85 -42.06
C ARG A 1084 1.56 -34.34 -42.15
N ASP A 1085 2.32 -35.12 -42.93
CA ASP A 1085 2.11 -36.56 -43.11
C ASP A 1085 2.84 -37.43 -42.07
N GLU A 1086 3.83 -36.89 -41.34
CA GLU A 1086 4.49 -37.57 -40.21
C GLU A 1086 3.76 -37.34 -38.88
N TRP A 1087 3.10 -36.21 -38.70
CA TRP A 1087 2.35 -35.92 -37.47
C TRP A 1087 1.01 -36.69 -37.39
N MET A 1088 0.36 -36.94 -38.52
CA MET A 1088 -0.85 -37.77 -38.58
C MET A 1088 -0.56 -39.27 -38.34
N ARG A 1089 0.68 -39.72 -38.55
CA ARG A 1089 1.08 -41.13 -38.28
C ARG A 1089 1.51 -41.39 -36.84
N ALA A 1090 1.86 -40.35 -36.08
CA ALA A 1090 2.23 -40.47 -34.66
C ALA A 1090 1.01 -40.54 -33.71
N VAL A 1091 -0.19 -40.17 -34.18
CA VAL A 1091 -1.41 -40.13 -33.36
C VAL A 1091 -2.22 -41.45 -33.39
N GLU A 1092 -1.87 -42.41 -34.25
CA GLU A 1092 -2.63 -43.66 -34.41
C GLU A 1092 -1.95 -44.93 -33.84
N SER A 1093 -0.87 -44.84 -33.06
CA SER A 1093 -0.24 -46.05 -32.48
C SER A 1093 -0.16 -46.08 -30.95
N VAL A 1094 -1.23 -46.65 -30.38
CA VAL A 1094 -1.23 -47.59 -29.24
C VAL A 1094 -0.98 -47.02 -27.83
N GLY A 1095 -2.00 -47.19 -26.97
CA GLY A 1095 -1.98 -46.85 -25.55
C GLY A 1095 -1.39 -47.92 -24.62
N ARG A 1096 -1.76 -47.77 -23.33
CA ARG A 1096 -1.28 -48.47 -22.10
C ARG A 1096 0.01 -47.81 -21.56
N TYR A 1097 0.08 -47.33 -20.32
CA TYR A 1097 -0.19 -48.03 -19.06
C TYR A 1097 -0.63 -47.09 -17.93
N ARG A 1098 -1.45 -47.64 -17.02
CA ARG A 1098 -1.77 -47.14 -15.67
C ARG A 1098 -0.53 -47.18 -14.77
N TYR A 1099 -0.35 -46.18 -13.92
CA TYR A 1099 -0.30 -46.29 -12.45
C TYR A 1099 -0.51 -44.93 -11.81
#